data_AF-A0A932TG44-F1
#
_entry.id   AF-A0A932TG44-F1
#
_cell.length_a   1.000
_cell.length_b   1.000
_cell.length_c   1.000
_cell.angle_alpha   90.00
_cell.angle_beta   90.00
_cell.angle_gamma   90.00
#
_symmetry.space_group_name_H-M   'P 1'
#
loop_
_entity.id
_entity.type
_entity.pdbx_description
1 polymer ?
#
loop_
_entity_poly.entity_id
_entity_poly.type
_entity_poly.pdbx_seq_one_letter_code
_entity_poly.pdbx_strand_id
1 'polypeptide(L)'
;MQAADAPRRRADLRLSLQAESGRTYLLIQDPATGRFFRVREVEGFLLQQLDGATSLAEAHTAVLREFPGARLSVNAVVVFAERLESLGLLAGGPVTRIRVWDVGRRLTLRLPLFDTRPLFTRLLPVVRWLYRPGPLLACALLVLLATYEWLGSWDQWLYHARPHASGSQLAIYYLGFTLLSLFHEFGHGVTCRYFGAEARDVGVMLIYGIPAFYCNVSGAYTLPSRRQRVLVGLAGLGWQFVTGAAAFLMWRAIEPTTLTGRVLHAMVGFCGLTALINLIPFLRLDGYYILTDLLNLPNLRRRSFAYLGARARQLLFGGPLPSVGETPRERRIFFWFGLGSLVYSAAILVAMGGLLGRWLTAHLGGWGAVLWLLLFGSLLWPSLRRGWAAIRARLPSGRRFTMKPRLRLYLYLAALMGVMTYLFTGTWELTVACPTVLEATRRVAVRPRTAGVLADLRFREGDHVPRHAVLGSLDTFELNKQRQQIEAQLQAARIEGEIVARSVPVVAAEQEREVLEAAQEVRDAEEKLADREDLYPARRAEAERRVQEARAALDATERVAERLRADERVVAAGQLTPRMQAIQDRLGKVRVDAEFARKEINRVEYLVSEGAVEQRRLDAARAALDALRQEEEALRSELRAEQKQLEEQREDAEAEARRRRAAYEATLEAQRTVESETRPEKIERARREVQSREQSRRAATLLRGAADVKRIEGRVKAMDARRAAAELARLNEKIRQARIYAPATGILSTPRVEERIGRRYQEGEAICWLDLVDRLAARLMVDEKEIGAVQTGQRVRLRIGAYSERWYEGIVEAVAPRAEPYQGRQAYEVRVSLSNPTGDLRPGLTGFAKISCGERPLRDVLFRRLSRWFRTEVWSWF
;
A
#
# COMPACT_ATOMS: atom_id res chain seq x y z
N MET A 1 16.33 91.81 49.17
CA MET A 1 16.45 91.45 47.75
C MET A 1 15.34 92.18 47.02
N GLN A 2 15.71 93.13 46.15
CA GLN A 2 14.80 94.02 45.43
C GLN A 2 13.93 93.27 44.41
N ALA A 3 12.79 93.86 44.07
CA ALA A 3 11.65 93.34 43.32
C ALA A 3 11.90 93.03 41.81
N ALA A 4 13.06 92.49 41.42
CA ALA A 4 13.45 92.34 40.02
C ALA A 4 13.42 90.91 39.43
N ASP A 5 13.21 89.84 40.22
CA ASP A 5 13.12 88.47 39.69
C ASP A 5 11.93 87.72 40.28
N ALA A 6 10.71 88.17 39.97
CA ALA A 6 9.52 87.36 40.21
C ALA A 6 9.48 86.22 39.17
N PRO A 7 9.55 84.94 39.58
CA PRO A 7 9.59 83.84 38.64
C PRO A 7 8.27 83.73 37.87
N ARG A 8 8.35 83.77 36.55
CA ARG A 8 7.21 83.69 35.65
C ARG A 8 7.02 82.29 35.10
N ARG A 9 5.83 81.72 35.18
CA ARG A 9 5.48 80.45 34.52
C ARG A 9 5.48 80.59 32.99
N ARG A 10 5.85 79.52 32.27
CA ARG A 10 5.83 79.49 30.80
C ARG A 10 4.38 79.54 30.28
N ALA A 11 4.10 80.43 29.34
CA ALA A 11 2.73 80.72 28.88
C ALA A 11 2.09 79.63 28.00
N ASP A 12 2.90 78.73 27.43
CA ASP A 12 2.47 77.61 26.59
C ASP A 12 2.00 76.38 27.39
N LEU A 13 2.19 76.35 28.71
CA LEU A 13 1.77 75.24 29.55
C LEU A 13 0.24 75.10 29.57
N ARG A 14 -0.27 73.90 29.27
CA ARG A 14 -1.70 73.61 29.39
C ARG A 14 -1.99 73.07 30.79
N LEU A 15 -2.92 73.71 31.49
CA LEU A 15 -3.31 73.36 32.86
C LEU A 15 -4.72 72.75 32.86
N SER A 16 -4.88 71.59 33.49
CA SER A 16 -6.18 70.91 33.61
C SER A 16 -6.40 70.48 35.07
N LEU A 17 -7.57 70.81 35.61
CA LEU A 17 -7.98 70.37 36.95
C LEU A 17 -8.58 68.97 36.88
N GLN A 18 -8.10 68.07 37.74
CA GLN A 18 -8.60 66.71 37.86
C GLN A 18 -8.94 66.41 39.33
N ALA A 19 -10.20 66.10 39.61
CA ALA A 19 -10.65 65.63 40.91
C ALA A 19 -10.65 64.09 40.93
N GLU A 20 -9.83 63.48 41.81
CA GLU A 20 -9.72 62.02 41.89
C GLU A 20 -9.60 61.53 43.33
N SER A 21 -10.46 60.57 43.73
CA SER A 21 -10.44 59.92 45.06
C SER A 21 -10.51 60.90 46.25
N GLY A 22 -11.33 61.95 46.14
CA GLY A 22 -11.50 62.98 47.18
C GLY A 22 -10.35 63.97 47.29
N ARG A 23 -9.42 64.01 46.31
CA ARG A 23 -8.32 64.98 46.25
C ARG A 23 -8.27 65.65 44.87
N THR A 24 -8.12 66.97 44.84
CA THR A 24 -7.96 67.76 43.61
C THR A 24 -6.48 67.83 43.24
N TYR A 25 -6.18 67.64 41.95
CA TYR A 25 -4.85 67.75 41.41
C TYR A 25 -4.86 68.65 40.17
N LEU A 26 -3.82 69.44 40.00
CA LEU A 26 -3.59 70.21 38.79
C LEU A 26 -2.59 69.44 37.90
N LEU A 27 -3.02 69.09 36.70
CA LEU A 27 -2.19 68.46 35.68
C LEU A 27 -1.58 69.54 34.78
N ILE A 28 -0.26 69.59 34.74
CA ILE A 28 0.52 70.49 33.89
C ILE A 28 1.03 69.68 32.70
N GLN A 29 0.65 70.07 31.49
CA GLN A 29 1.16 69.52 30.25
C GLN A 29 2.17 70.49 29.64
N ASP A 30 3.40 70.01 29.47
CA ASP A 30 4.44 70.70 28.69
C ASP A 30 4.29 70.33 27.20
N PRO A 31 3.92 71.28 26.31
CA PRO A 31 3.77 71.02 24.88
C PRO A 31 5.10 70.63 24.22
N ALA A 32 6.19 71.30 24.60
CA ALA A 32 7.51 71.18 23.98
C ALA A 32 8.20 69.84 24.32
N THR A 33 8.07 69.35 25.56
CA THR A 33 8.69 68.08 25.98
C THR A 33 7.71 66.90 26.02
N GLY A 34 6.40 67.16 25.98
CA GLY A 34 5.36 66.14 26.09
C GLY A 34 5.26 65.47 27.46
N ARG A 35 5.86 66.07 28.49
CA ARG A 35 5.80 65.58 29.87
C ARG A 35 4.54 66.07 30.57
N PHE A 36 4.02 65.22 31.44
CA PHE A 36 2.90 65.52 32.32
C PHE A 36 3.39 65.58 33.76
N PHE A 37 3.04 66.64 34.46
CA PHE A 37 3.34 66.82 35.88
C PHE A 37 2.03 66.95 36.64
N ARG A 38 1.88 66.14 37.70
CA ARG A 38 0.72 66.20 38.59
C ARG A 38 1.17 66.88 39.87
N VAL A 39 0.62 68.05 40.14
CA VAL A 39 0.84 68.80 41.38
C VAL A 39 -0.43 68.79 42.22
N ARG A 40 -0.27 68.85 43.55
CA ARG A 40 -1.41 68.90 44.48
C ARG A 40 -2.09 70.26 44.41
N GLU A 41 -3.31 70.36 44.89
CA GLU A 41 -4.11 71.60 44.91
C GLU A 41 -3.33 72.83 45.44
N VAL A 42 -2.65 72.70 46.58
CA VAL A 42 -1.81 73.76 47.18
C VAL A 42 -0.63 74.17 46.28
N GLU A 43 0.06 73.18 45.69
CA GLU A 43 1.20 73.41 44.78
C GLU A 43 0.73 73.99 43.43
N GLY A 44 -0.46 73.59 42.98
CA GLY A 44 -1.10 74.10 41.78
C GLY A 44 -1.55 75.55 41.92
N PHE A 45 -2.10 75.91 43.09
CA PHE A 45 -2.40 77.30 43.43
C PHE A 45 -1.12 78.13 43.50
N LEU A 46 -0.07 77.63 44.16
CA LEU A 46 1.23 78.31 44.20
C LEU A 46 1.79 78.55 42.79
N LEU A 47 1.71 77.57 41.88
CA LEU A 47 2.11 77.73 40.48
C LEU A 47 1.30 78.79 39.73
N GLN A 48 0.01 78.96 40.06
CA GLN A 48 -0.82 80.01 39.46
C GLN A 48 -0.41 81.41 39.89
N GLN A 49 0.12 81.56 41.11
CA GLN A 49 0.68 82.82 41.63
C GLN A 49 2.06 83.17 41.04
N LEU A 50 2.74 82.24 40.34
CA LEU A 50 4.02 82.49 39.66
C LEU A 50 3.80 83.12 38.27
N ASP A 51 3.20 84.31 38.24
CA ASP A 51 2.82 85.04 37.02
C ASP A 51 3.89 86.03 36.52
N GLY A 52 4.95 86.24 37.30
CA GLY A 52 6.01 87.22 37.03
C GLY A 52 5.75 88.62 37.60
N ALA A 53 4.62 88.82 38.29
CA ALA A 53 4.31 90.05 39.02
C ALA A 53 4.35 89.84 40.54
N THR A 54 3.99 88.64 41.01
CA THR A 54 3.93 88.30 42.44
C THR A 54 5.29 87.82 42.96
N SER A 55 5.77 88.39 44.09
CA SER A 55 7.00 87.93 44.74
C SER A 55 6.81 86.59 45.44
N LEU A 56 7.90 85.82 45.66
CA LEU A 56 7.83 84.51 46.33
C LEU A 56 7.29 84.59 47.77
N ALA A 57 7.49 85.72 48.45
CA ALA A 57 6.95 85.97 49.80
C ALA A 57 5.44 86.28 49.76
N GLU A 58 4.97 87.01 48.76
CA GLU A 58 3.53 87.27 48.55
C GLU A 58 2.81 86.00 48.11
N ALA A 59 3.41 85.20 47.24
CA ALA A 59 2.87 83.90 46.81
C ALA A 59 2.75 82.92 48.01
N HIS A 60 3.72 82.94 48.94
CA HIS A 60 3.63 82.18 50.19
C HIS A 60 2.45 82.65 51.06
N THR A 61 2.27 83.96 51.20
CA THR A 61 1.18 84.55 51.99
C THR A 61 -0.19 84.25 51.37
N ALA A 62 -0.30 84.32 50.03
CA ALA A 62 -1.52 84.00 49.29
C ALA A 62 -1.94 82.54 49.48
N VAL A 63 -0.99 81.60 49.48
CA VAL A 63 -1.26 80.18 49.73
C VAL A 63 -1.77 79.94 51.16
N LEU A 64 -1.19 80.61 52.17
CA LEU A 64 -1.65 80.48 53.55
C LEU A 64 -3.03 81.09 53.79
N ARG A 65 -3.40 82.13 53.02
CA ARG A 65 -4.73 82.74 53.05
C ARG A 65 -5.80 81.80 52.48
N GLU A 66 -5.51 81.16 51.35
CA GLU A 66 -6.44 80.25 50.67
C GLU A 66 -6.52 78.87 51.37
N PHE A 67 -5.40 78.40 51.94
CA PHE A 67 -5.32 77.10 52.62
C PHE A 67 -4.81 77.24 54.07
N PRO A 68 -5.67 77.62 55.04
CA PRO A 68 -5.27 77.90 56.43
C PRO A 68 -4.62 76.72 57.17
N GLY A 69 -4.86 75.48 56.70
CA GLY A 69 -4.28 74.26 57.26
C GLY A 69 -2.92 73.86 56.66
N ALA A 70 -2.39 74.60 55.68
CA ALA A 70 -1.15 74.25 55.00
C ALA A 70 0.10 74.67 55.82
N ARG A 71 0.91 73.70 56.26
CA ARG A 71 2.22 73.98 56.87
C ARG A 71 3.29 74.19 55.80
N LEU A 72 3.35 75.38 55.21
CA LEU A 72 4.30 75.75 54.16
C LEU A 72 5.33 76.75 54.70
N SER A 73 6.64 76.50 54.55
CA SER A 73 7.69 77.47 54.87
C SER A 73 8.09 78.26 53.62
N VAL A 74 8.60 79.48 53.79
CA VAL A 74 9.10 80.31 52.66
C VAL A 74 10.21 79.57 51.89
N ASN A 75 11.10 78.87 52.60
CA ASN A 75 12.14 78.06 51.96
C ASN A 75 11.58 76.90 51.10
N ALA A 76 10.43 76.33 51.48
CA ALA A 76 9.77 75.30 50.68
C ALA A 76 9.24 75.87 49.35
N VAL A 77 8.79 77.14 49.34
CA VAL A 77 8.36 77.84 48.12
C VAL A 77 9.54 78.13 47.20
N VAL A 78 10.69 78.54 47.76
CA VAL A 78 11.94 78.74 46.99
C VAL A 78 12.40 77.43 46.36
N VAL A 79 12.51 76.35 47.13
CA VAL A 79 12.90 75.02 46.62
C VAL A 79 11.90 74.51 45.58
N PHE A 80 10.61 74.85 45.72
CA PHE A 80 9.60 74.51 44.72
C PHE A 80 9.81 75.29 43.41
N ALA A 81 10.07 76.60 43.48
CA ALA A 81 10.37 77.43 42.31
C ALA A 81 11.66 76.98 41.59
N GLU A 82 12.75 76.76 42.32
CA GLU A 82 14.02 76.21 41.77
C GLU A 82 13.78 74.85 41.09
N ARG A 83 12.92 74.02 41.67
CA ARG A 83 12.58 72.73 41.09
C ARG A 83 11.77 72.88 39.80
N LEU A 84 10.83 73.82 39.73
CA LEU A 84 10.10 74.12 38.50
C LEU A 84 11.02 74.69 37.41
N GLU A 85 11.98 75.53 37.79
CA GLU A 85 13.01 76.06 36.90
C GLU A 85 13.90 74.96 36.32
N SER A 86 14.40 74.06 37.19
CA SER A 86 15.21 72.90 36.79
C SER A 86 14.45 71.92 35.86
N LEU A 87 13.12 71.96 35.91
CA LEU A 87 12.23 71.18 35.04
C LEU A 87 11.87 71.92 33.74
N GLY A 88 12.29 73.18 33.57
CA GLY A 88 12.00 74.00 32.40
C GLY A 88 10.57 74.52 32.31
N LEU A 89 9.85 74.59 33.45
CA LEU A 89 8.45 75.02 33.53
C LEU A 89 8.28 76.53 33.79
N LEU A 90 9.35 77.22 34.18
CA LEU A 90 9.41 78.69 34.31
C LEU A 90 10.08 79.31 33.07
N ALA A 91 9.74 80.56 32.77
CA ALA A 91 10.32 81.35 31.70
C ALA A 91 11.84 81.53 31.96
N GLY A 92 12.68 81.18 30.99
CA GLY A 92 14.14 81.19 31.12
C GLY A 92 14.78 79.83 31.48
N GLY A 93 13.98 78.84 31.88
CA GLY A 93 14.48 77.49 32.17
C GLY A 93 14.99 76.75 30.91
N PRO A 94 15.92 75.78 31.06
CA PRO A 94 16.51 75.07 29.92
C PRO A 94 15.46 74.25 29.17
N VAL A 95 15.16 74.62 27.93
CA VAL A 95 14.33 73.81 27.03
C VAL A 95 15.15 72.63 26.54
N THR A 96 15.19 71.54 27.32
CA THR A 96 15.84 70.30 26.89
C THR A 96 15.06 69.67 25.74
N ARG A 97 15.48 69.94 24.50
CA ARG A 97 15.07 69.14 23.32
C ARG A 97 15.54 67.70 23.53
N ILE A 98 14.65 66.74 23.37
CA ILE A 98 14.97 65.31 23.48
C ILE A 98 15.95 64.95 22.36
N ARG A 99 17.15 64.44 22.71
CA ARG A 99 18.05 63.84 21.73
C ARG A 99 17.37 62.60 21.13
N VAL A 100 17.27 62.55 19.81
CA VAL A 100 16.69 61.45 19.01
C VAL A 100 17.47 60.13 19.20
N TRP A 101 18.71 60.20 19.69
CA TRP A 101 19.59 59.06 19.92
C TRP A 101 19.98 58.95 21.40
N ASP A 102 19.18 58.24 22.21
CA ASP A 102 19.55 57.85 23.58
C ASP A 102 19.92 56.36 23.62
N VAL A 103 21.06 56.01 23.01
CA VAL A 103 21.56 54.62 22.91
C VAL A 103 22.25 54.16 24.22
N GLY A 104 22.36 55.01 25.23
CA GLY A 104 23.22 54.71 26.39
C GLY A 104 22.54 54.17 27.64
N ARG A 105 21.21 54.25 27.77
CA ARG A 105 20.59 54.19 29.12
C ARG A 105 19.49 53.17 29.35
N ARG A 106 18.86 52.65 28.30
CA ARG A 106 17.75 51.68 28.38
C ARG A 106 17.81 50.82 27.13
N LEU A 107 17.49 49.53 27.23
CA LEU A 107 17.48 48.56 26.13
C LEU A 107 16.32 48.82 25.14
N THR A 108 16.13 50.10 24.79
CA THR A 108 15.02 50.66 24.02
C THR A 108 15.58 51.74 23.11
N LEU A 109 15.77 51.43 21.83
CA LEU A 109 16.03 52.43 20.80
C LEU A 109 14.68 52.94 20.28
N ARG A 110 14.48 54.24 20.10
CA ARG A 110 13.22 54.82 19.62
C ARG A 110 13.47 55.69 18.39
N LEU A 111 12.78 55.39 17.30
CA LEU A 111 12.83 56.13 16.06
C LEU A 111 11.42 56.66 15.74
N PRO A 112 11.10 57.94 16.05
CA PRO A 112 9.83 58.53 15.67
C PRO A 112 9.77 58.65 14.13
N LEU A 113 8.74 58.08 13.50
CA LEU A 113 8.62 58.07 12.03
C LEU A 113 7.85 59.29 11.52
N PHE A 114 6.65 59.54 12.03
CA PHE A 114 5.81 60.67 11.61
C PHE A 114 4.79 61.08 12.69
N ASP A 115 4.30 62.32 12.58
CA ASP A 115 3.25 62.88 13.43
C ASP A 115 1.88 62.31 13.07
N THR A 116 1.19 61.73 14.05
CA THR A 116 -0.09 61.04 13.83
C THR A 116 -1.32 61.90 13.97
N ARG A 117 -1.19 63.13 14.45
CA ARG A 117 -2.32 64.07 14.63
C ARG A 117 -3.15 64.27 13.35
N PRO A 118 -2.56 64.54 12.16
CA PRO A 118 -3.34 64.70 10.93
C PRO A 118 -3.97 63.38 10.46
N LEU A 119 -3.24 62.26 10.60
CA LEU A 119 -3.70 60.94 10.18
C LEU A 119 -4.95 60.50 10.95
N PHE A 120 -4.89 60.50 12.29
CA PHE A 120 -6.01 60.07 13.10
C PHE A 120 -7.19 61.05 13.04
N THR A 121 -6.95 62.34 12.84
CA THR A 121 -8.05 63.31 12.67
C THR A 121 -8.82 63.08 11.36
N ARG A 122 -8.13 62.69 10.28
CA ARG A 122 -8.79 62.32 9.00
C ARG A 122 -9.48 60.96 9.04
N LEU A 123 -8.91 59.98 9.75
CA LEU A 123 -9.47 58.63 9.83
C LEU A 123 -10.59 58.50 10.86
N LEU A 124 -10.62 59.34 11.90
CA LEU A 124 -11.61 59.24 12.97
C LEU A 124 -13.06 59.22 12.45
N PRO A 125 -13.51 60.08 11.51
CA PRO A 125 -14.86 60.02 10.97
C PRO A 125 -15.22 58.66 10.36
N VAL A 126 -14.27 58.03 9.66
CA VAL A 126 -14.44 56.73 8.98
C VAL A 126 -14.49 55.57 9.98
N VAL A 127 -13.78 55.67 11.10
CA VAL A 127 -13.71 54.57 12.10
C VAL A 127 -14.67 54.81 13.27
N ARG A 128 -15.26 56.01 13.40
CA ARG A 128 -16.14 56.39 14.52
C ARG A 128 -17.36 55.48 14.66
N TRP A 129 -17.90 54.97 13.54
CA TRP A 129 -19.04 54.04 13.58
C TRP A 129 -18.68 52.72 14.27
N LEU A 130 -17.42 52.29 14.23
CA LEU A 130 -16.95 51.06 14.88
C LEU A 130 -17.12 51.11 16.40
N TYR A 131 -17.12 52.29 17.01
CA TYR A 131 -17.32 52.50 18.45
C TYR A 131 -18.79 52.56 18.87
N ARG A 132 -19.74 52.38 17.95
CA ARG A 132 -21.17 52.23 18.27
C ARG A 132 -21.44 50.82 18.82
N PRO A 133 -22.46 50.62 19.67
CA PRO A 133 -22.72 49.33 20.31
C PRO A 133 -22.95 48.18 19.32
N GLY A 134 -23.64 48.43 18.19
CA GLY A 134 -23.89 47.41 17.17
C GLY A 134 -22.61 46.85 16.53
N PRO A 135 -21.78 47.69 15.87
CA PRO A 135 -20.48 47.29 15.32
C PRO A 135 -19.53 46.68 16.36
N LEU A 136 -19.49 47.22 17.59
CA LEU A 136 -18.71 46.62 18.68
C LEU A 136 -19.17 45.19 19.00
N LEU A 137 -20.49 44.95 19.08
CA LEU A 137 -21.04 43.62 19.29
C LEU A 137 -20.70 42.69 18.11
N ALA A 138 -20.78 43.18 16.87
CA ALA A 138 -20.38 42.41 15.69
C ALA A 138 -18.90 42.01 15.72
N CYS A 139 -18.00 42.92 16.12
CA CYS A 139 -16.59 42.59 16.34
C CYS A 139 -16.39 41.56 17.45
N ALA A 140 -17.12 41.67 18.56
CA ALA A 140 -17.06 40.69 19.65
C ALA A 140 -17.53 39.30 19.19
N LEU A 141 -18.65 39.24 18.45
CA LEU A 141 -19.17 38.00 17.86
C LEU A 141 -18.19 37.41 16.83
N LEU A 142 -17.53 38.23 16.02
CA LEU A 142 -16.51 37.80 15.07
C LEU A 142 -15.32 37.14 15.80
N VAL A 143 -14.83 37.75 16.88
CA VAL A 143 -13.74 37.19 17.69
C VAL A 143 -14.18 35.88 18.35
N LEU A 144 -15.39 35.81 18.89
CA LEU A 144 -15.93 34.59 19.49
C LEU A 144 -16.07 33.46 18.47
N LEU A 145 -16.62 33.75 17.28
CA LEU A 145 -16.74 32.79 16.18
C LEU A 145 -15.38 32.28 15.71
N ALA A 146 -14.43 33.18 15.45
CA ALA A 146 -13.08 32.81 15.04
C ALA A 146 -12.37 31.98 16.11
N THR A 147 -12.58 32.29 17.40
CA THR A 147 -12.02 31.52 18.51
C THR A 147 -12.63 30.12 18.60
N TYR A 148 -13.94 30.00 18.45
CA TYR A 148 -14.64 28.71 18.42
C TYR A 148 -14.12 27.82 17.27
N GLU A 149 -14.09 28.37 16.06
CA GLU A 149 -13.58 27.68 14.87
C GLU A 149 -12.09 27.30 15.01
N TRP A 150 -11.27 28.18 15.59
CA TRP A 150 -9.86 27.91 15.84
C TRP A 150 -9.66 26.77 16.84
N LEU A 151 -10.43 26.74 17.93
CA LEU A 151 -10.39 25.64 18.90
C LEU A 151 -10.83 24.32 18.24
N GLY A 152 -11.85 24.35 17.38
CA GLY A 152 -12.31 23.19 16.61
C GLY A 152 -11.36 22.71 15.50
N SER A 153 -10.44 23.55 15.03
CA SER A 153 -9.44 23.22 14.00
C SER A 153 -8.00 23.30 14.50
N TRP A 154 -7.80 23.07 15.80
CA TRP A 154 -6.50 23.16 16.47
C TRP A 154 -5.43 22.30 15.80
N ASP A 155 -5.77 21.04 15.48
CA ASP A 155 -4.82 20.09 14.89
C ASP A 155 -4.34 20.52 13.50
N GLN A 156 -5.25 21.04 12.67
CA GLN A 156 -4.93 21.58 11.35
C GLN A 156 -4.01 22.81 11.46
N TRP A 157 -4.30 23.70 12.40
CA TRP A 157 -3.45 24.87 12.64
C TRP A 157 -2.04 24.48 13.11
N LEU A 158 -1.93 23.50 14.02
CA LEU A 158 -0.66 23.00 14.54
C LEU A 158 0.17 22.25 13.50
N TYR A 159 -0.48 21.53 12.57
CA TYR A 159 0.17 20.89 11.44
C TYR A 159 0.95 21.90 10.58
N HIS A 160 0.32 23.03 10.25
CA HIS A 160 0.96 24.12 9.51
C HIS A 160 1.93 24.96 10.34
N ALA A 161 1.88 24.86 11.68
CA ALA A 161 2.82 25.51 12.59
C ALA A 161 4.16 24.77 12.73
N ARG A 162 4.33 23.58 12.13
CA ARG A 162 5.58 22.83 12.21
C ARG A 162 6.74 23.67 11.63
N PRO A 163 7.82 23.88 12.40
CA PRO A 163 8.90 24.77 12.00
C PRO A 163 9.61 24.21 10.76
N HIS A 164 9.44 24.88 9.63
CA HIS A 164 10.29 24.71 8.47
C HIS A 164 11.49 25.61 8.67
N ALA A 165 12.68 25.02 8.91
CA ALA A 165 13.92 25.75 9.16
C ALA A 165 14.46 26.37 7.86
N SER A 166 13.73 27.36 7.33
CA SER A 166 14.14 28.18 6.18
C SER A 166 14.19 29.64 6.61
N GLY A 167 15.23 30.38 6.19
CA GLY A 167 15.34 31.82 6.45
C GLY A 167 14.15 32.63 5.90
N SER A 168 13.52 32.15 4.82
CA SER A 168 12.30 32.76 4.27
C SER A 168 11.10 32.70 5.23
N GLN A 169 11.00 31.64 6.05
CA GLN A 169 9.94 31.48 7.04
C GLN A 169 10.10 32.48 8.19
N LEU A 170 11.35 32.76 8.60
CA LEU A 170 11.62 33.77 9.63
C LEU A 170 11.21 35.18 9.16
N ALA A 171 11.46 35.51 7.90
CA ALA A 171 11.02 36.77 7.30
C ALA A 171 9.49 36.89 7.29
N ILE A 172 8.77 35.80 6.99
CA ILE A 172 7.30 35.76 7.04
C ILE A 172 6.77 35.93 8.45
N TYR A 173 7.36 35.25 9.45
CA TYR A 173 7.00 35.43 10.85
C TYR A 173 7.22 36.87 11.32
N TYR A 174 8.35 37.46 10.94
CA TYR A 174 8.64 38.85 11.24
C TYR A 174 7.63 39.81 10.58
N LEU A 175 7.25 39.55 9.32
CA LEU A 175 6.23 40.32 8.62
C LEU A 175 4.85 40.21 9.30
N GLY A 176 4.41 38.99 9.64
CA GLY A 176 3.14 38.77 10.34
C GLY A 176 3.10 39.45 11.71
N PHE A 177 4.17 39.35 12.50
CA PHE A 177 4.31 40.06 13.77
C PHE A 177 4.26 41.59 13.60
N THR A 178 4.94 42.10 12.56
CA THR A 178 4.98 43.54 12.22
C THR A 178 3.59 44.06 11.87
N LEU A 179 2.87 43.38 10.98
CA LEU A 179 1.52 43.77 10.57
C LEU A 179 0.56 43.79 11.77
N LEU A 180 0.60 42.74 12.61
CA LEU A 180 -0.22 42.67 13.80
C LEU A 180 0.09 43.80 14.79
N SER A 181 1.38 44.07 15.03
CA SER A 181 1.83 45.15 15.93
C SER A 181 1.41 46.53 15.42
N LEU A 182 1.40 46.74 14.10
CA LEU A 182 0.92 47.99 13.50
C LEU A 182 -0.57 48.23 13.82
N PHE A 183 -1.42 47.21 13.66
CA PHE A 183 -2.85 47.33 13.99
C PHE A 183 -3.12 47.50 15.48
N HIS A 184 -2.31 46.87 16.33
CA HIS A 184 -2.35 47.07 17.77
C HIS A 184 -2.11 48.55 18.15
N GLU A 185 -1.00 49.12 17.67
CA GLU A 185 -0.65 50.52 17.95
C GLU A 185 -1.64 51.51 17.32
N PHE A 186 -2.20 51.15 16.16
CA PHE A 186 -3.29 51.89 15.53
C PHE A 186 -4.53 51.97 16.43
N GLY A 187 -4.89 50.86 17.09
CA GLY A 187 -6.01 50.79 18.02
C GLY A 187 -5.87 51.78 19.19
N HIS A 188 -4.68 51.86 19.79
CA HIS A 188 -4.37 52.84 20.83
C HIS A 188 -4.52 54.28 20.33
N GLY A 189 -3.94 54.60 19.17
CA GLY A 189 -3.94 55.95 18.62
C GLY A 189 -5.35 56.46 18.26
N VAL A 190 -6.15 55.64 17.57
CA VAL A 190 -7.52 56.01 17.18
C VAL A 190 -8.43 56.16 18.40
N THR A 191 -8.34 55.23 19.37
CA THR A 191 -9.19 55.29 20.57
C THR A 191 -8.84 56.49 21.45
N CYS A 192 -7.55 56.81 21.58
CA CYS A 192 -7.09 58.01 22.28
C CYS A 192 -7.70 59.27 21.65
N ARG A 193 -7.70 59.37 20.31
CA ARG A 193 -8.29 60.49 19.59
C ARG A 193 -9.82 60.52 19.69
N TYR A 194 -10.48 59.36 19.68
CA TYR A 194 -11.94 59.24 19.84
C TYR A 194 -12.43 59.88 21.15
N PHE A 195 -11.70 59.70 22.25
CA PHE A 195 -12.01 60.32 23.53
C PHE A 195 -11.54 61.79 23.66
N GLY A 196 -10.96 62.37 22.60
CA GLY A 196 -10.53 63.77 22.58
C GLY A 196 -9.10 64.03 23.05
N ALA A 197 -8.31 63.00 23.34
CA ALA A 197 -6.89 63.12 23.70
C ALA A 197 -5.96 63.14 22.47
N GLU A 198 -4.74 63.63 22.64
CA GLU A 198 -3.74 63.73 21.56
C GLU A 198 -2.83 62.49 21.51
N ALA A 199 -2.76 61.84 20.34
CA ALA A 199 -1.75 60.84 20.00
C ALA A 199 -0.69 61.52 19.10
N ARG A 200 0.54 61.67 19.61
CA ARG A 200 1.54 62.57 19.02
C ARG A 200 2.33 61.94 17.88
N ASP A 201 3.05 60.87 18.16
CA ASP A 201 3.99 60.25 17.23
C ASP A 201 3.81 58.74 17.20
N VAL A 202 3.91 58.17 16.00
CA VAL A 202 4.10 56.73 15.79
C VAL A 202 5.50 56.50 15.25
N GLY A 203 6.13 55.44 15.72
CA GLY A 203 7.47 55.10 15.29
C GLY A 203 7.79 53.63 15.50
N VAL A 204 9.06 53.31 15.31
CA VAL A 204 9.61 51.98 15.59
C VAL A 204 10.48 52.09 16.83
N MET A 205 10.33 51.15 17.75
CA MET A 205 11.22 50.99 18.89
C MET A 205 11.79 49.58 18.98
N LEU A 206 13.06 49.49 19.34
CA LEU A 206 13.74 48.22 19.57
C LEU A 206 13.68 47.87 21.06
N ILE A 207 12.74 47.03 21.48
CA ILE A 207 12.61 46.61 22.88
C ILE A 207 13.36 45.29 23.07
N TYR A 208 14.41 45.27 23.90
CA TYR A 208 15.24 44.07 24.15
C TYR A 208 15.77 43.39 22.86
N GLY A 209 16.02 44.17 21.80
CA GLY A 209 16.50 43.67 20.51
C GLY A 209 15.41 43.25 19.52
N ILE A 210 14.13 43.33 19.90
CA ILE A 210 12.98 43.03 19.03
C ILE A 210 12.41 44.34 18.48
N PRO A 211 12.31 44.52 17.16
CA PRO A 211 11.66 45.70 16.57
C PRO A 211 10.17 45.64 16.86
N ALA A 212 9.60 46.71 17.40
CA ALA A 212 8.18 46.86 17.69
C ALA A 212 7.71 48.24 17.23
N PHE A 213 6.45 48.35 16.82
CA PHE A 213 5.85 49.68 16.60
C PHE A 213 5.48 50.30 17.95
N TYR A 214 5.40 51.62 18.00
CA TYR A 214 4.85 52.33 19.14
C TYR A 214 3.97 53.48 18.71
N CYS A 215 2.90 53.73 19.44
CA CYS A 215 2.09 54.93 19.37
C CYS A 215 2.20 55.69 20.70
N ASN A 216 2.64 56.95 20.65
CA ASN A 216 2.72 57.79 21.84
C ASN A 216 1.35 58.31 22.24
N VAL A 217 0.64 57.51 23.03
CA VAL A 217 -0.66 57.83 23.64
C VAL A 217 -0.53 58.49 25.02
N SER A 218 0.59 59.15 25.31
CA SER A 218 0.76 59.87 26.59
C SER A 218 -0.33 60.95 26.81
N GLY A 219 -0.98 61.44 25.74
CA GLY A 219 -2.14 62.32 25.86
C GLY A 219 -3.31 61.71 26.62
N ALA A 220 -3.41 60.38 26.77
CA ALA A 220 -4.47 59.73 27.54
C ALA A 220 -4.53 60.19 29.01
N TYR A 221 -3.43 60.68 29.59
CA TYR A 221 -3.42 61.24 30.95
C TYR A 221 -4.27 62.51 31.11
N THR A 222 -4.60 63.23 30.03
CA THR A 222 -5.49 64.40 30.11
C THR A 222 -6.96 63.99 30.28
N LEU A 223 -7.31 62.75 29.99
CA LEU A 223 -8.68 62.26 30.11
C LEU A 223 -9.10 62.19 31.58
N PRO A 224 -10.21 62.84 31.97
CA PRO A 224 -10.65 62.89 33.37
C PRO A 224 -11.20 61.53 33.84
N SER A 225 -11.79 60.74 32.94
CA SER A 225 -12.40 59.47 33.28
C SER A 225 -11.39 58.31 33.27
N ARG A 226 -11.25 57.63 34.41
CA ARG A 226 -10.45 56.38 34.51
C ARG A 226 -10.90 55.31 33.51
N ARG A 227 -12.20 55.24 33.20
CA ARG A 227 -12.74 54.24 32.26
C ARG A 227 -12.24 54.51 30.85
N GLN A 228 -12.18 55.77 30.43
CA GLN A 228 -11.66 56.14 29.12
C GLN A 228 -10.16 55.81 29.00
N ARG A 229 -9.36 56.07 30.04
CA ARG A 229 -7.94 55.70 30.06
C ARG A 229 -7.72 54.19 29.93
N VAL A 230 -8.48 53.40 30.70
CA VAL A 230 -8.45 51.93 30.61
C VAL A 230 -8.89 51.44 29.22
N LEU A 231 -9.92 52.03 28.62
CA LEU A 231 -10.36 51.68 27.27
C LEU A 231 -9.29 52.01 26.21
N VAL A 232 -8.56 53.11 26.35
CA VAL A 232 -7.40 53.40 25.48
C VAL A 232 -6.34 52.32 25.64
N GLY A 233 -6.05 51.85 26.87
CA GLY A 233 -5.13 50.73 27.12
C GLY A 233 -5.63 49.37 26.59
N LEU A 234 -6.93 49.11 26.58
CA LEU A 234 -7.50 47.88 26.03
C LEU A 234 -7.66 47.91 24.50
N ALA A 235 -7.66 49.09 23.90
CA ALA A 235 -7.91 49.26 22.48
C ALA A 235 -6.90 48.53 21.59
N GLY A 236 -5.61 48.54 21.95
CA GLY A 236 -4.59 47.81 21.19
C GLY A 236 -4.89 46.31 21.12
N LEU A 237 -5.28 45.71 22.25
CA LEU A 237 -5.71 44.31 22.30
C LEU A 237 -7.01 44.08 21.53
N GLY A 238 -8.00 44.97 21.65
CA GLY A 238 -9.26 44.85 20.92
C GLY A 238 -9.03 44.80 19.40
N TRP A 239 -8.25 45.75 18.87
CA TRP A 239 -7.87 45.77 17.46
C TRP A 239 -7.03 44.56 17.05
N GLN A 240 -6.11 44.13 17.91
CA GLN A 240 -5.31 42.93 17.70
C GLN A 240 -6.16 41.66 17.61
N PHE A 241 -7.17 41.50 18.48
CA PHE A 241 -8.07 40.33 18.42
C PHE A 241 -8.99 40.36 17.21
N VAL A 242 -9.54 41.51 16.86
CA VAL A 242 -10.38 41.64 15.65
C VAL A 242 -9.58 41.34 14.39
N THR A 243 -8.35 41.85 14.29
CA THR A 243 -7.47 41.58 13.15
C THR A 243 -6.96 40.14 13.13
N GLY A 244 -6.66 39.55 14.28
CA GLY A 244 -6.34 38.12 14.40
C GLY A 244 -7.51 37.21 14.00
N ALA A 245 -8.74 37.56 14.41
CA ALA A 245 -9.95 36.84 14.06
C ALA A 245 -10.23 36.90 12.55
N ALA A 246 -10.12 38.09 11.95
CA ALA A 246 -10.24 38.25 10.49
C ALA A 246 -9.14 37.47 9.75
N ALA A 247 -7.89 37.54 10.23
CA ALA A 247 -6.78 36.80 9.64
C ALA A 247 -6.98 35.28 9.70
N PHE A 248 -7.54 34.77 10.79
CA PHE A 248 -7.87 33.35 10.93
C PHE A 248 -8.95 32.90 9.94
N LEU A 249 -10.05 33.65 9.83
CA LEU A 249 -11.12 33.32 8.89
C LEU A 249 -10.65 33.40 7.42
N MET A 250 -9.84 34.41 7.09
CA MET A 250 -9.22 34.52 5.76
C MET A 250 -8.22 33.39 5.50
N TRP A 251 -7.45 32.99 6.51
CA TRP A 251 -6.52 31.87 6.40
C TRP A 251 -7.25 30.56 6.08
N ARG A 252 -8.45 30.34 6.63
CA ARG A 252 -9.28 29.17 6.27
C ARG A 252 -9.77 29.18 4.83
N ALA A 253 -9.92 30.36 4.23
CA ALA A 253 -10.40 30.51 2.85
C ALA A 253 -9.26 30.51 1.81
N ILE A 254 -8.00 30.57 2.24
CA ILE A 254 -6.83 30.71 1.37
C ILE A 254 -5.91 29.50 1.53
N GLU A 255 -5.35 29.02 0.43
CA GLU A 255 -4.40 27.91 0.43
C GLU A 255 -3.18 28.19 1.35
N PRO A 256 -2.92 27.36 2.39
CA PRO A 256 -1.91 27.63 3.42
C PRO A 256 -0.47 27.76 2.91
N THR A 257 -0.17 27.20 1.73
CA THR A 257 1.18 27.20 1.14
C THR A 257 1.54 28.53 0.47
N THR A 258 0.53 29.36 0.13
CA THR A 258 0.74 30.68 -0.48
C THR A 258 1.45 31.64 0.48
N LEU A 259 2.11 32.68 -0.05
CA LEU A 259 2.72 33.72 0.80
C LEU A 259 1.68 34.36 1.73
N THR A 260 0.51 34.69 1.19
CA THR A 260 -0.61 35.27 1.94
C THR A 260 -1.08 34.31 3.04
N GLY A 261 -1.29 33.03 2.71
CA GLY A 261 -1.66 32.01 3.70
C GLY A 261 -0.64 31.90 4.84
N ARG A 262 0.65 31.89 4.54
CA ARG A 262 1.71 31.82 5.56
C ARG A 262 1.80 33.08 6.43
N VAL A 263 1.60 34.27 5.86
CA VAL A 263 1.55 35.53 6.63
C VAL A 263 0.34 35.56 7.57
N LEU A 264 -0.84 35.16 7.08
CA LEU A 264 -2.05 35.09 7.90
C LEU A 264 -1.91 34.08 9.04
N HIS A 265 -1.35 32.90 8.76
CA HIS A 265 -1.03 31.90 9.80
C HIS A 265 -0.11 32.47 10.87
N ALA A 266 0.96 33.18 10.47
CA ALA A 266 1.86 33.87 11.38
C ALA A 266 1.14 34.91 12.25
N MET A 267 0.27 35.74 11.65
CA MET A 267 -0.51 36.74 12.37
C MET A 267 -1.40 36.12 13.46
N VAL A 268 -2.08 35.00 13.16
CA VAL A 268 -2.91 34.27 14.14
C VAL A 268 -2.05 33.73 15.28
N GLY A 269 -0.91 33.11 14.97
CA GLY A 269 0.00 32.59 16.00
C GLY A 269 0.57 33.69 16.91
N PHE A 270 0.95 34.83 16.34
CA PHE A 270 1.41 35.96 17.13
C PHE A 270 0.28 36.67 17.88
N CYS A 271 -0.97 36.63 17.39
CA CYS A 271 -2.11 37.28 18.05
C CYS A 271 -2.29 36.80 19.49
N GLY A 272 -2.38 35.48 19.72
CA GLY A 272 -2.51 34.94 21.06
C GLY A 272 -1.25 35.18 21.92
N LEU A 273 -0.07 34.90 21.35
CA LEU A 273 1.20 35.01 22.08
C LEU A 273 1.48 36.43 22.57
N THR A 274 1.37 37.43 21.69
CA THR A 274 1.67 38.81 22.07
C THR A 274 0.59 39.40 22.96
N ALA A 275 -0.69 39.01 22.80
CA ALA A 275 -1.76 39.42 23.71
C ALA A 275 -1.50 38.94 25.15
N LEU A 276 -1.09 37.67 25.31
CA LEU A 276 -0.71 37.12 26.62
C LEU A 276 0.46 37.89 27.23
N ILE A 277 1.52 38.15 26.45
CA ILE A 277 2.69 38.89 26.93
C ILE A 277 2.32 40.33 27.32
N ASN A 278 1.51 41.02 26.51
CA ASN A 278 1.10 42.40 26.74
C ASN A 278 0.20 42.55 27.97
N LEU A 279 -0.62 41.55 28.30
CA LEU A 279 -1.46 41.56 29.50
C LEU A 279 -0.67 41.37 30.80
N ILE A 280 0.58 40.92 30.75
CA ILE A 280 1.39 40.69 31.96
C ILE A 280 1.82 42.05 32.55
N PRO A 281 1.34 42.40 33.77
CA PRO A 281 1.46 43.77 34.29
C PRO A 281 2.85 44.11 34.85
N PHE A 282 3.79 43.15 34.88
CA PHE A 282 5.11 43.30 35.49
C PHE A 282 6.14 44.00 34.60
N LEU A 283 5.90 44.03 33.28
CA LEU A 283 6.66 44.79 32.30
C LEU A 283 5.89 46.03 31.88
N ARG A 284 6.58 47.05 31.35
CA ARG A 284 5.93 48.29 30.87
C ARG A 284 5.29 48.09 29.49
N LEU A 285 4.38 47.13 29.44
CA LEU A 285 3.48 46.82 28.32
C LEU A 285 2.07 47.31 28.67
N ASP A 286 1.07 47.02 27.85
CA ASP A 286 -0.28 47.57 28.02
C ASP A 286 -0.94 47.14 29.33
N GLY A 287 -0.75 45.89 29.74
CA GLY A 287 -1.24 45.36 31.01
C GLY A 287 -0.74 46.16 32.23
N TYR A 288 0.48 46.70 32.16
CA TYR A 288 0.98 47.61 33.20
C TYR A 288 0.22 48.93 33.22
N TYR A 289 0.00 49.55 32.05
CA TYR A 289 -0.71 50.82 31.98
C TYR A 289 -2.19 50.66 32.36
N ILE A 290 -2.85 49.60 31.87
CA ILE A 290 -4.20 49.20 32.27
C ILE A 290 -4.28 49.03 33.80
N LEU A 291 -3.34 48.30 34.40
CA LEU A 291 -3.31 48.14 35.86
C LEU A 291 -3.06 49.46 36.58
N THR A 292 -2.18 50.33 36.05
CA THR A 292 -1.92 51.64 36.67
C THR A 292 -3.13 52.57 36.62
N ASP A 293 -3.91 52.51 35.53
CA ASP A 293 -5.13 53.30 35.36
C ASP A 293 -6.30 52.73 36.19
N LEU A 294 -6.41 51.39 36.30
CA LEU A 294 -7.38 50.72 37.17
C LEU A 294 -7.13 51.03 38.66
N LEU A 295 -5.86 50.99 39.08
CA LEU A 295 -5.46 51.31 40.46
C LEU A 295 -5.35 52.82 40.71
N ASN A 296 -5.39 53.63 39.66
CA ASN A 296 -5.13 55.06 39.69
C ASN A 296 -3.78 55.45 40.36
N LEU A 297 -2.76 54.63 40.12
CA LEU A 297 -1.41 54.79 40.69
C LEU A 297 -0.40 55.02 39.57
N PRO A 298 -0.19 56.27 39.13
CA PRO A 298 0.79 56.57 38.09
C PRO A 298 2.21 56.21 38.57
N ASN A 299 3.05 55.77 37.64
CA ASN A 299 4.43 55.35 37.91
C ASN A 299 4.57 54.20 38.93
N LEU A 300 3.57 53.30 39.00
CA LEU A 300 3.51 52.16 39.92
C LEU A 300 4.84 51.40 40.06
N ARG A 301 5.49 51.03 38.94
CA ARG A 301 6.75 50.25 38.99
C ARG A 301 7.90 51.00 39.63
N ARG A 302 8.05 52.30 39.33
CA ARG A 302 9.12 53.13 39.90
C ARG A 302 8.90 53.31 41.41
N ARG A 303 7.67 53.58 41.84
CA ARG A 303 7.30 53.72 43.26
C ARG A 303 7.49 52.41 44.01
N SER A 304 7.07 51.29 43.42
CA SER A 304 7.20 49.96 44.01
C SER A 304 8.67 49.55 44.23
N PHE A 305 9.55 49.77 43.25
CA PHE A 305 10.98 49.50 43.43
C PHE A 305 11.65 50.46 44.42
N ALA A 306 11.23 51.74 44.46
CA ALA A 306 11.71 52.67 45.47
C ALA A 306 11.29 52.23 46.89
N TYR A 307 10.05 51.75 47.04
CA TYR A 307 9.52 51.19 48.28
C TYR A 307 10.27 49.92 48.70
N LEU A 308 10.45 48.94 47.79
CA LEU A 308 11.25 47.74 48.07
C LEU A 308 12.70 48.06 48.43
N GLY A 309 13.33 49.00 47.72
CA GLY A 309 14.68 49.46 48.04
C GLY A 309 14.75 50.18 49.39
N ALA A 310 13.71 50.92 49.79
CA ALA A 310 13.61 51.50 51.12
C ALA A 310 13.40 50.44 52.21
N ARG A 311 12.55 49.44 51.95
CA ARG A 311 12.26 48.34 52.88
C ARG A 311 13.46 47.42 53.07
N ALA A 312 14.17 47.06 51.99
CA ALA A 312 15.42 46.33 52.05
C ALA A 312 16.47 47.10 52.85
N ARG A 313 16.58 48.42 52.66
CA ARG A 313 17.46 49.26 53.47
C ARG A 313 17.07 49.29 54.95
N GLN A 314 15.78 49.41 55.26
CA GLN A 314 15.31 49.37 56.65
C GLN A 314 15.68 48.03 57.32
N LEU A 315 15.52 46.91 56.62
CA LEU A 315 15.92 45.58 57.10
C LEU A 315 17.44 45.44 57.27
N LEU A 316 18.23 46.00 56.33
CA LEU A 316 19.68 45.86 56.30
C LEU A 316 20.43 46.84 57.21
N PHE A 317 19.95 48.07 57.34
CA PHE A 317 20.67 49.19 57.95
C PHE A 317 19.89 49.88 59.09
N GLY A 318 18.59 49.59 59.26
CA GLY A 318 17.73 50.32 60.19
C GLY A 318 17.43 51.75 59.71
N GLY A 319 16.20 52.22 59.92
CA GLY A 319 15.77 53.57 59.57
C GLY A 319 14.28 53.68 59.26
N PRO A 320 13.69 54.90 59.32
CA PRO A 320 12.28 55.10 59.01
C PRO A 320 12.01 54.90 57.50
N LEU A 321 10.92 54.17 57.19
CA LEU A 321 10.40 54.12 55.82
C LEU A 321 9.99 55.54 55.40
N PRO A 322 10.34 56.00 54.18
CA PRO A 322 9.90 57.30 53.68
C PRO A 322 8.37 57.38 53.69
N SER A 323 7.79 58.18 54.57
CA SER A 323 6.33 58.35 54.70
C SER A 323 5.84 59.44 53.74
N VAL A 324 5.82 59.15 52.44
CA VAL A 324 5.30 60.10 51.43
C VAL A 324 3.77 59.97 51.31
N GLY A 325 3.02 60.22 52.39
CA GLY A 325 1.56 60.31 52.35
C GLY A 325 0.79 59.12 51.74
N GLU A 326 1.39 57.91 51.71
CA GLU A 326 0.84 56.72 51.06
C GLU A 326 -0.07 55.93 52.02
N THR A 327 -1.23 55.49 51.53
CA THR A 327 -2.19 54.69 52.31
C THR A 327 -1.66 53.27 52.61
N PRO A 328 -2.16 52.57 53.66
CA PRO A 328 -1.78 51.18 53.94
C PRO A 328 -2.07 50.22 52.77
N ARG A 329 -3.10 50.52 51.98
CA ARG A 329 -3.43 49.78 50.75
C ARG A 329 -2.36 49.98 49.68
N GLU A 330 -1.93 51.22 49.42
CA GLU A 330 -0.84 51.52 48.49
C GLU A 330 0.45 50.80 48.85
N ARG A 331 0.83 50.78 50.13
CA ARG A 331 2.03 50.07 50.59
C ARG A 331 2.00 48.58 50.30
N ARG A 332 0.85 47.92 50.49
CA ARG A 332 0.67 46.50 50.15
C ARG A 332 0.79 46.27 48.64
N ILE A 333 0.18 47.14 47.85
CA ILE A 333 0.28 47.09 46.38
C ILE A 333 1.75 47.25 45.96
N PHE A 334 2.46 48.26 46.46
CA PHE A 334 3.86 48.51 46.12
C PHE A 334 4.78 47.35 46.51
N PHE A 335 4.52 46.69 47.63
CA PHE A 335 5.29 45.53 48.06
C PHE A 335 5.10 44.35 47.10
N TRP A 336 3.86 43.88 46.92
CA TRP A 336 3.57 42.69 46.12
C TRP A 336 3.82 42.91 44.64
N PHE A 337 3.38 44.04 44.09
CA PHE A 337 3.66 44.40 42.70
C PHE A 337 5.17 44.57 42.46
N GLY A 338 5.88 45.22 43.38
CA GLY A 338 7.32 45.39 43.29
C GLY A 338 8.06 44.05 43.32
N LEU A 339 7.66 43.14 44.21
CA LEU A 339 8.29 41.83 44.37
C LEU A 339 8.02 40.98 43.13
N GLY A 340 6.76 40.91 42.69
CA GLY A 340 6.38 40.24 41.46
C GLY A 340 7.12 40.81 40.24
N SER A 341 7.21 42.13 40.12
CA SER A 341 7.95 42.80 39.04
C SER A 341 9.44 42.46 39.06
N LEU A 342 10.06 42.36 40.24
CA LEU A 342 11.46 42.01 40.40
C LEU A 342 11.70 40.56 39.99
N VAL A 343 10.91 39.63 40.53
CA VAL A 343 10.98 38.19 40.24
C VAL A 343 10.74 37.95 38.75
N TYR A 344 9.71 38.54 38.17
CA TYR A 344 9.37 38.39 36.76
C TYR A 344 10.46 38.97 35.84
N SER A 345 10.97 40.16 36.15
CA SER A 345 12.06 40.78 35.37
C SER A 345 13.34 39.93 35.43
N ALA A 346 13.66 39.36 36.60
CA ALA A 346 14.81 38.47 36.76
C ALA A 346 14.59 37.14 36.02
N ALA A 347 13.40 36.55 36.12
CA ALA A 347 13.05 35.32 35.43
C ALA A 347 13.16 35.46 33.91
N ILE A 348 12.64 36.55 33.33
CA ILE A 348 12.79 36.83 31.89
C ILE A 348 14.26 37.01 31.52
N LEU A 349 15.02 37.76 32.32
CA LEU A 349 16.42 38.02 32.02
C LEU A 349 17.25 36.72 32.06
N VAL A 350 16.99 35.85 33.03
CA VAL A 350 17.61 34.52 33.13
C VAL A 350 17.16 33.63 31.97
N ALA A 351 15.87 33.61 31.63
CA ALA A 351 15.33 32.81 30.55
C ALA A 351 15.88 33.25 29.19
N MET A 352 15.83 34.55 28.85
CA MET A 352 16.41 35.10 27.62
C MET A 352 17.92 34.94 27.59
N GLY A 353 18.61 35.20 28.70
CA GLY A 353 20.05 34.98 28.83
C GLY A 353 20.43 33.51 28.59
N GLY A 354 19.69 32.57 29.18
CA GLY A 354 19.90 31.13 29.00
C GLY A 354 19.51 30.63 27.61
N LEU A 355 18.46 31.17 26.98
CA LEU A 355 18.09 30.88 25.60
C LEU A 355 19.18 31.36 24.63
N LEU A 356 19.61 32.63 24.77
CA LEU A 356 20.68 33.19 23.96
C LEU A 356 22.01 32.45 24.19
N GLY A 357 22.33 32.12 25.44
CA GLY A 357 23.52 31.35 25.78
C GLY A 357 23.50 29.95 25.16
N ARG A 358 22.38 29.23 25.26
CA ARG A 358 22.18 27.93 24.58
C ARG A 358 22.27 28.06 23.06
N TRP A 359 21.67 29.10 22.48
CA TRP A 359 21.72 29.33 21.04
C TRP A 359 23.15 29.64 20.57
N LEU A 360 23.85 30.57 21.23
CA LEU A 360 25.23 30.92 20.91
C LEU A 360 26.17 29.72 21.07
N THR A 361 26.05 28.96 22.16
CA THR A 361 26.87 27.77 22.39
C THR A 361 26.55 26.62 21.42
N ALA A 362 25.30 26.47 21.00
CA ALA A 362 24.90 25.47 20.01
C ALA A 362 25.46 25.77 18.61
N HIS A 363 25.51 27.05 18.21
CA HIS A 363 25.96 27.45 16.87
C HIS A 363 27.46 27.75 16.79
N LEU A 364 28.06 28.29 17.86
CA LEU A 364 29.46 28.77 17.89
C LEU A 364 30.35 27.96 18.86
N GLY A 365 29.83 26.91 19.51
CA GLY A 365 30.60 26.08 20.44
C GLY A 365 31.14 26.85 21.66
N GLY A 366 32.40 26.59 22.04
CA GLY A 366 33.05 27.26 23.17
C GLY A 366 33.18 28.79 23.00
N TRP A 367 33.37 29.27 21.77
CA TRP A 367 33.37 30.70 21.45
C TRP A 367 32.00 31.35 21.70
N GLY A 368 30.92 30.59 21.51
CA GLY A 368 29.57 31.01 21.89
C GLY A 368 29.41 31.27 23.38
N ALA A 369 30.07 30.48 24.24
CA ALA A 369 30.05 30.68 25.69
C ALA A 369 30.81 31.96 26.09
N VAL A 370 31.96 32.22 25.47
CA VAL A 370 32.76 33.44 25.70
C VAL A 370 31.98 34.68 25.25
N LEU A 371 31.43 34.65 24.04
CA LEU A 371 30.61 35.75 23.51
C LEU A 371 29.36 35.99 24.38
N TRP A 372 28.72 34.92 24.87
CA TRP A 372 27.61 35.04 25.82
C TRP A 372 28.03 35.70 27.14
N LEU A 373 29.14 35.28 27.74
CA LEU A 373 29.65 35.88 28.99
C LEU A 373 29.95 37.37 28.79
N LEU A 374 30.52 37.76 27.64
CA LEU A 374 30.80 39.16 27.32
C LEU A 374 29.52 39.97 27.10
N LEU A 375 28.58 39.46 26.28
CA LEU A 375 27.32 40.14 25.99
C LEU A 375 26.42 40.25 27.24
N PHE A 376 26.24 39.15 27.97
CA PHE A 376 25.40 39.12 29.16
C PHE A 376 26.05 39.86 30.34
N GLY A 377 27.38 39.76 30.48
CA GLY A 377 28.15 40.53 31.47
C GLY A 377 28.07 42.03 31.22
N SER A 378 28.27 42.48 29.98
CA SER A 378 28.15 43.90 29.61
C SER A 378 26.73 44.46 29.77
N LEU A 379 25.70 43.63 29.57
CA LEU A 379 24.30 43.98 29.82
C LEU A 379 24.00 44.23 31.31
N LEU A 380 24.54 43.37 32.18
CA LEU A 380 24.31 43.39 33.62
C LEU A 380 25.17 44.43 34.36
N TRP A 381 26.38 44.68 33.87
CA TRP A 381 27.38 45.54 34.51
C TRP A 381 26.88 46.95 34.88
N PRO A 382 26.18 47.70 34.00
CA PRO A 382 25.66 49.03 34.34
C PRO A 382 24.60 49.00 35.45
N SER A 383 23.82 47.93 35.54
CA SER A 383 22.76 47.78 36.55
C SER A 383 23.34 47.39 37.91
N LEU A 384 24.31 46.48 37.93
CA LEU A 384 25.08 46.13 39.13
C LEU A 384 25.87 47.33 39.65
N ARG A 385 26.61 48.04 38.79
CA ARG A 385 27.40 49.22 39.15
C ARG A 385 26.54 50.34 39.72
N ARG A 386 25.33 50.58 39.17
CA ARG A 386 24.38 51.56 39.70
C ARG A 386 23.75 51.14 41.01
N GLY A 387 23.38 49.86 41.16
CA GLY A 387 22.91 49.32 42.44
C GLY A 387 23.96 49.52 43.53
N TRP A 388 25.21 49.17 43.21
CA TRP A 388 26.37 49.37 44.08
C TRP A 388 26.63 50.85 44.38
N ALA A 389 26.59 51.73 43.38
CA ALA A 389 26.76 53.16 43.55
C ALA A 389 25.62 53.80 44.35
N ALA A 390 24.38 53.35 44.22
CA ALA A 390 23.23 53.84 44.98
C ALA A 390 23.27 53.40 46.45
N ILE A 391 23.80 52.20 46.72
CA ILE A 391 24.15 51.75 48.07
C ILE A 391 25.29 52.61 48.61
N ARG A 392 26.33 52.87 47.80
CA ARG A 392 27.51 53.66 48.16
C ARG A 392 27.20 55.14 48.47
N ALA A 393 26.39 55.79 47.64
CA ALA A 393 26.15 57.24 47.66
C ALA A 393 25.16 57.72 48.74
N ARG A 394 24.50 56.81 49.46
CA ARG A 394 23.55 57.14 50.55
C ARG A 394 23.93 56.51 51.88
N LEU A 395 25.17 56.06 51.99
CA LEU A 395 25.80 55.84 53.28
C LEU A 395 26.08 57.22 53.91
N PRO A 396 25.66 57.46 55.17
CA PRO A 396 26.05 58.66 55.88
C PRO A 396 27.57 58.70 55.98
N SER A 397 28.16 59.76 55.43
CA SER A 397 29.59 60.07 55.52
C SER A 397 29.96 60.19 56.99
N GLY A 398 30.59 59.15 57.55
CA GLY A 398 31.21 59.21 58.88
C GLY A 398 31.03 58.01 59.81
N ARG A 399 30.09 57.08 59.58
CA ARG A 399 30.04 55.85 60.39
C ARG A 399 30.56 54.66 59.60
N ARG A 400 31.74 54.15 59.98
CA ARG A 400 32.22 52.82 59.61
C ARG A 400 31.17 51.81 60.07
N PHE A 401 30.36 51.27 59.15
CA PHE A 401 29.34 50.28 59.48
C PHE A 401 29.67 48.91 58.91
N THR A 402 29.96 48.00 59.82
CA THR A 402 29.89 46.56 59.64
C THR A 402 28.41 46.17 59.48
N MET A 403 28.06 45.48 58.39
CA MET A 403 26.79 44.72 58.40
C MET A 403 26.82 43.76 59.59
N LYS A 404 25.67 43.46 60.21
CA LYS A 404 25.59 42.41 61.23
C LYS A 404 26.27 41.14 60.66
N PRO A 405 27.33 40.60 61.30
CA PRO A 405 28.16 39.53 60.74
C PRO A 405 27.34 38.29 60.38
N ARG A 406 26.28 38.02 61.16
CA ARG A 406 25.31 36.94 60.90
C ARG A 406 24.63 37.06 59.55
N LEU A 407 24.28 38.27 59.08
CA LEU A 407 23.56 38.46 57.81
C LEU A 407 24.48 38.39 56.59
N ARG A 408 25.75 38.81 56.70
CA ARG A 408 26.77 38.55 55.66
C ARG A 408 26.98 37.05 55.51
N LEU A 409 27.15 36.35 56.63
CA LEU A 409 27.26 34.90 56.65
C LEU A 409 26.02 34.24 56.04
N TYR A 410 24.79 34.68 56.38
CA TYR A 410 23.58 34.13 55.77
C TYR A 410 23.42 34.44 54.29
N LEU A 411 23.84 35.61 53.80
CA LEU A 411 23.81 35.93 52.38
C LEU A 411 24.88 35.16 51.59
N TYR A 412 26.08 34.99 52.16
CA TYR A 412 27.12 34.13 51.57
C TYR A 412 26.72 32.66 51.61
N LEU A 413 26.15 32.17 52.71
CA LEU A 413 25.61 30.82 52.83
C LEU A 413 24.41 30.61 51.91
N ALA A 414 23.52 31.57 51.73
CA ALA A 414 22.38 31.44 50.81
C ALA A 414 22.83 31.52 49.34
N ALA A 415 23.82 32.34 49.00
CA ALA A 415 24.41 32.38 47.66
C ALA A 415 25.21 31.10 47.37
N LEU A 416 26.01 30.65 48.33
CA LEU A 416 26.76 29.38 48.25
C LEU A 416 25.80 28.20 48.18
N MET A 417 24.75 28.17 49.00
CA MET A 417 23.71 27.16 48.98
C MET A 417 22.90 27.25 47.68
N GLY A 418 22.63 28.43 47.12
CA GLY A 418 21.99 28.56 45.80
C GLY A 418 22.86 28.02 44.67
N VAL A 419 24.16 28.32 44.69
CA VAL A 419 25.15 27.81 43.73
C VAL A 419 25.37 26.31 43.90
N MET A 420 25.45 25.81 45.14
CA MET A 420 25.56 24.39 45.46
C MET A 420 24.28 23.64 45.08
N THR A 421 23.10 24.15 45.43
CA THR A 421 21.82 23.57 44.99
C THR A 421 21.78 23.51 43.47
N TYR A 422 22.14 24.58 42.75
CA TYR A 422 22.17 24.54 41.29
C TYR A 422 23.22 23.58 40.70
N LEU A 423 24.40 23.46 41.32
CA LEU A 423 25.43 22.49 40.91
C LEU A 423 25.03 21.03 41.20
N PHE A 424 24.19 20.80 42.21
CA PHE A 424 23.75 19.48 42.66
C PHE A 424 22.40 19.04 42.08
N THR A 425 21.51 19.97 41.73
CA THR A 425 20.18 19.69 41.16
C THR A 425 20.06 20.09 39.70
N GLY A 426 20.88 21.01 39.21
CA GLY A 426 20.92 21.38 37.79
C GLY A 426 21.48 20.23 36.97
N THR A 427 20.70 19.76 36.01
CA THR A 427 21.12 18.73 35.06
C THR A 427 21.61 19.36 33.76
N TRP A 428 22.62 18.74 33.16
CA TRP A 428 23.10 19.08 31.82
C TRP A 428 23.34 17.80 31.04
N GLU A 429 23.01 17.83 29.74
CA GLU A 429 23.19 16.69 28.85
C GLU A 429 24.68 16.47 28.58
N LEU A 430 25.24 15.35 29.06
CA LEU A 430 26.63 15.02 28.82
C LEU A 430 26.80 14.58 27.36
N THR A 431 27.56 15.34 26.58
CA THR A 431 27.86 14.96 25.19
C THR A 431 29.32 14.60 24.99
N VAL A 432 29.60 13.42 24.41
CA VAL A 432 30.95 13.00 24.02
C VAL A 432 31.15 13.31 22.53
N ALA A 433 32.10 14.19 22.23
CA ALA A 433 32.44 14.55 20.86
C ALA A 433 33.54 13.63 20.31
N CYS A 434 33.32 13.05 19.14
CA CYS A 434 34.24 12.11 18.50
C CYS A 434 34.24 12.30 16.97
N PRO A 435 35.38 12.10 16.29
CA PRO A 435 35.43 12.06 14.84
C PRO A 435 34.65 10.83 14.33
N THR A 436 34.04 10.99 13.17
CA THR A 436 33.25 9.94 12.53
C THR A 436 33.58 9.79 11.05
N VAL A 437 33.50 8.57 10.55
CA VAL A 437 33.54 8.24 9.13
C VAL A 437 32.30 7.42 8.81
N LEU A 438 31.58 7.80 7.75
CA LEU A 438 30.44 7.03 7.28
C LEU A 438 30.93 5.79 6.53
N GLU A 439 30.37 4.64 6.86
CA GLU A 439 30.61 3.36 6.22
C GLU A 439 29.29 2.82 5.68
N ALA A 440 29.37 2.03 4.61
CA ALA A 440 28.21 1.31 4.12
C ALA A 440 27.83 0.23 5.15
N THR A 441 26.61 0.29 5.68
CA THR A 441 26.14 -0.66 6.71
C THR A 441 26.21 -2.10 6.21
N ARG A 442 25.97 -2.29 4.91
CA ARG A 442 25.94 -3.60 4.29
C ARG A 442 26.32 -3.49 2.82
N ARG A 443 27.38 -4.20 2.47
CA ARG A 443 27.81 -4.39 1.09
C ARG A 443 27.24 -5.70 0.57
N VAL A 444 26.46 -5.63 -0.51
CA VAL A 444 25.81 -6.81 -1.11
C VAL A 444 26.52 -7.15 -2.40
N ALA A 445 27.12 -8.34 -2.47
CA ALA A 445 27.64 -8.88 -3.72
C ALA A 445 26.49 -9.25 -4.65
N VAL A 446 26.48 -8.65 -5.83
CA VAL A 446 25.67 -9.07 -6.96
C VAL A 446 26.35 -10.29 -7.56
N ARG A 447 25.64 -11.42 -7.51
CA ARG A 447 26.11 -12.72 -7.98
C ARG A 447 25.20 -13.21 -9.10
N PRO A 448 25.75 -13.83 -10.15
CA PRO A 448 24.94 -14.44 -11.19
C PRO A 448 24.31 -15.72 -10.64
N ARG A 449 23.08 -16.00 -11.07
CA ARG A 449 22.35 -17.23 -10.73
C ARG A 449 22.67 -18.40 -11.66
N THR A 450 23.38 -18.14 -12.75
CA THR A 450 23.87 -19.15 -13.68
C THR A 450 25.29 -18.77 -14.11
N ALA A 451 26.12 -19.76 -14.41
CA ALA A 451 27.45 -19.49 -14.98
C ALA A 451 27.35 -18.94 -16.41
N GLY A 452 28.23 -18.01 -16.78
CA GLY A 452 28.24 -17.39 -18.11
C GLY A 452 29.29 -16.29 -18.26
N VAL A 453 29.45 -15.78 -19.48
CA VAL A 453 30.31 -14.63 -19.77
C VAL A 453 29.49 -13.36 -19.62
N LEU A 454 30.00 -12.34 -18.94
CA LEU A 454 29.31 -11.06 -18.79
C LEU A 454 29.32 -10.30 -20.13
N ALA A 455 28.17 -10.08 -20.74
CA ALA A 455 28.06 -9.47 -22.07
C ALA A 455 27.98 -7.94 -22.01
N ASP A 456 27.19 -7.40 -21.07
CA ASP A 456 27.01 -5.97 -20.90
C ASP A 456 26.81 -5.59 -19.43
N LEU A 457 27.13 -4.33 -19.11
CA LEU A 457 26.77 -3.65 -17.87
C LEU A 457 26.21 -2.27 -18.20
N ARG A 458 25.10 -1.92 -17.57
CA ARG A 458 24.35 -0.67 -17.81
C ARG A 458 24.71 0.48 -16.87
N PHE A 459 25.44 0.19 -15.81
CA PHE A 459 25.80 1.13 -14.75
C PHE A 459 27.31 1.16 -14.55
N ARG A 460 27.81 2.31 -14.15
CA ARG A 460 29.23 2.56 -13.87
C ARG A 460 29.48 2.67 -12.37
N GLU A 461 30.75 2.68 -11.99
CA GLU A 461 31.16 2.96 -10.62
C GLU A 461 30.60 4.31 -10.14
N GLY A 462 29.96 4.30 -8.96
CA GLY A 462 29.36 5.49 -8.36
C GLY A 462 27.91 5.75 -8.75
N ASP A 463 27.34 5.02 -9.73
CA ASP A 463 25.94 5.18 -10.11
C ASP A 463 24.99 4.64 -9.05
N HIS A 464 23.85 5.32 -8.88
CA HIS A 464 22.77 4.89 -8.01
C HIS A 464 21.85 3.92 -8.75
N VAL A 465 21.76 2.69 -8.24
CA VAL A 465 21.00 1.60 -8.86
C VAL A 465 19.74 1.31 -8.03
N PRO A 466 18.53 1.46 -8.60
CA PRO A 466 17.31 1.09 -7.91
C PRO A 466 17.17 -0.43 -7.79
N ARG A 467 16.51 -0.89 -6.73
CA ARG A 467 16.17 -2.31 -6.53
C ARG A 467 15.46 -2.87 -7.77
N HIS A 468 15.84 -4.08 -8.18
CA HIS A 468 15.35 -4.78 -9.36
C HIS A 468 15.67 -4.11 -10.71
N ALA A 469 16.52 -3.08 -10.76
CA ALA A 469 17.07 -2.60 -12.02
C ALA A 469 17.94 -3.68 -12.68
N VAL A 470 17.92 -3.74 -14.00
CA VAL A 470 18.77 -4.62 -14.80
C VAL A 470 20.18 -4.02 -14.82
N LEU A 471 21.11 -4.67 -14.12
CA LEU A 471 22.51 -4.25 -14.07
C LEU A 471 23.25 -4.58 -15.37
N GLY A 472 22.89 -5.70 -15.99
CA GLY A 472 23.54 -6.24 -17.17
C GLY A 472 23.00 -7.63 -17.50
N SER A 473 23.58 -8.27 -18.50
CA SER A 473 23.24 -9.64 -18.86
C SER A 473 24.48 -10.49 -19.15
N LEU A 474 24.35 -11.77 -18.88
CA LEU A 474 25.30 -12.77 -19.36
C LEU A 474 25.00 -13.07 -20.84
N ASP A 475 26.02 -13.49 -21.58
CA ASP A 475 25.88 -13.94 -22.94
C ASP A 475 24.93 -15.15 -22.99
N THR A 476 23.85 -14.97 -23.76
CA THR A 476 22.79 -15.98 -23.94
C THR A 476 22.83 -16.62 -25.32
N PHE A 477 23.83 -16.34 -26.16
CA PHE A 477 23.89 -16.85 -27.52
C PHE A 477 23.76 -18.39 -27.57
N GLU A 478 24.61 -19.11 -26.82
CA GLU A 478 24.57 -20.58 -26.76
C GLU A 478 23.29 -21.11 -26.12
N LEU A 479 22.76 -20.43 -25.08
CA LEU A 479 21.52 -20.83 -24.44
C LEU A 479 20.31 -20.67 -25.38
N ASN A 480 20.28 -19.60 -26.19
CA ASN A 480 19.23 -19.38 -27.18
C ASN A 480 19.31 -20.38 -28.33
N LYS A 481 20.52 -20.75 -28.76
CA LYS A 481 20.74 -21.82 -29.74
C LYS A 481 20.22 -23.17 -29.22
N GLN A 482 20.56 -23.53 -27.98
CA GLN A 482 20.02 -24.73 -27.32
C GLN A 482 18.50 -24.67 -27.17
N ARG A 483 17.95 -23.51 -26.80
CA ARG A 483 16.50 -23.30 -26.70
C ARG A 483 15.81 -23.59 -28.04
N GLN A 484 16.32 -23.05 -29.14
CA GLN A 484 15.79 -23.31 -30.48
C GLN A 484 15.85 -24.79 -30.87
N GLN A 485 16.94 -25.49 -30.53
CA GLN A 485 17.06 -26.93 -30.79
C GLN A 485 16.03 -27.75 -30.01
N ILE A 486 15.85 -27.49 -28.71
CA ILE A 486 14.87 -28.20 -27.89
C ILE A 486 13.43 -27.84 -28.29
N GLU A 487 13.18 -26.59 -28.68
CA GLU A 487 11.88 -26.15 -29.19
C GLU A 487 11.50 -26.89 -30.47
N ALA A 488 12.46 -27.09 -31.40
CA ALA A 488 12.25 -27.90 -32.59
C ALA A 488 11.99 -29.38 -32.24
N GLN A 489 12.72 -29.96 -31.27
CA GLN A 489 12.48 -31.33 -30.80
C GLN A 489 11.08 -31.48 -30.16
N LEU A 490 10.64 -30.50 -29.37
CA LEU A 490 9.30 -30.49 -28.79
C LEU A 490 8.22 -30.45 -29.87
N GLN A 491 8.40 -29.62 -30.89
CA GLN A 491 7.48 -29.54 -32.03
C GLN A 491 7.42 -30.88 -32.79
N ALA A 492 8.56 -31.48 -33.09
CA ALA A 492 8.63 -32.79 -33.74
C ALA A 492 7.90 -33.88 -32.92
N ALA A 493 8.18 -33.99 -31.62
CA ALA A 493 7.54 -34.97 -30.75
C ALA A 493 6.01 -34.77 -30.63
N ARG A 494 5.53 -33.52 -30.66
CA ARG A 494 4.09 -33.21 -30.67
C ARG A 494 3.43 -33.66 -31.97
N ILE A 495 4.04 -33.35 -33.12
CA ILE A 495 3.51 -33.74 -34.43
C ILE A 495 3.48 -35.26 -34.56
N GLU A 496 4.55 -35.95 -34.17
CA GLU A 496 4.58 -37.43 -34.16
C GLU A 496 3.49 -38.01 -33.25
N GLY A 497 3.31 -37.45 -32.06
CA GLY A 497 2.24 -37.86 -31.15
C GLY A 497 0.84 -37.67 -31.73
N GLU A 498 0.59 -36.57 -32.44
CA GLU A 498 -0.67 -36.30 -33.13
C GLU A 498 -0.91 -37.27 -34.30
N ILE A 499 0.12 -37.58 -35.09
CA ILE A 499 0.03 -38.57 -36.17
C ILE A 499 -0.35 -39.93 -35.61
N VAL A 500 0.31 -40.38 -34.54
CA VAL A 500 0.00 -41.65 -33.88
C VAL A 500 -1.43 -41.63 -33.34
N ALA A 501 -1.83 -40.57 -32.64
CA ALA A 501 -3.18 -40.42 -32.08
C ALA A 501 -4.28 -40.50 -33.14
N ARG A 502 -4.07 -39.90 -34.31
CA ARG A 502 -5.00 -39.99 -35.45
C ARG A 502 -5.06 -41.40 -36.06
N SER A 503 -3.98 -42.18 -36.00
CA SER A 503 -3.95 -43.56 -36.52
C SER A 503 -4.65 -44.59 -35.62
N VAL A 504 -4.73 -44.35 -34.30
CA VAL A 504 -5.35 -45.30 -33.34
C VAL A 504 -6.79 -45.71 -33.73
N PRO A 505 -7.73 -44.79 -34.03
CA PRO A 505 -9.10 -45.18 -34.40
C PRO A 505 -9.15 -45.92 -35.74
N VAL A 506 -8.25 -45.63 -36.68
CA VAL A 506 -8.18 -46.30 -37.99
C VAL A 506 -7.76 -47.77 -37.80
N VAL A 507 -6.67 -48.00 -37.06
CA VAL A 507 -6.18 -49.36 -36.76
C VAL A 507 -7.21 -50.15 -35.94
N ALA A 508 -7.86 -49.51 -34.97
CA ALA A 508 -8.90 -50.17 -34.18
C ALA A 508 -10.11 -50.61 -35.04
N ALA A 509 -10.54 -49.76 -35.98
CA ALA A 509 -11.65 -50.07 -36.88
C ALA A 509 -11.29 -51.18 -37.89
N GLU A 510 -10.07 -51.19 -38.43
CA GLU A 510 -9.59 -52.26 -39.32
C GLU A 510 -9.57 -53.62 -38.60
N GLN A 511 -9.07 -53.65 -37.37
CA GLN A 511 -9.04 -54.88 -36.56
C GLN A 511 -10.43 -55.38 -36.17
N GLU A 512 -11.34 -54.47 -35.85
CA GLU A 512 -12.73 -54.84 -35.57
C GLU A 512 -13.38 -55.45 -36.81
N ARG A 513 -13.12 -54.87 -38.00
CA ARG A 513 -13.60 -55.40 -39.27
C ARG A 513 -13.05 -56.81 -39.54
N GLU A 514 -11.74 -57.03 -39.41
CA GLU A 514 -11.12 -58.35 -39.62
C GLU A 514 -11.70 -59.42 -38.67
N VAL A 515 -11.95 -59.08 -37.40
CA VAL A 515 -12.56 -60.03 -36.45
C VAL A 515 -14.02 -60.32 -36.80
N LEU A 516 -14.77 -59.33 -37.28
CA LEU A 516 -16.15 -59.51 -37.73
C LEU A 516 -16.22 -60.39 -38.99
N GLU A 517 -15.34 -60.16 -39.96
CA GLU A 517 -15.21 -60.98 -41.17
C GLU A 517 -14.88 -62.43 -40.81
N ALA A 518 -13.85 -62.66 -39.97
CA ALA A 518 -13.51 -64.01 -39.51
C ALA A 518 -14.63 -64.67 -38.69
N ALA A 519 -15.42 -63.90 -37.94
CA ALA A 519 -16.59 -64.41 -37.22
C ALA A 519 -17.75 -64.77 -38.15
N GLN A 520 -17.92 -64.04 -39.26
CA GLN A 520 -18.87 -64.39 -40.32
C GLN A 520 -18.44 -65.70 -41.00
N GLU A 521 -17.18 -65.84 -41.39
CA GLU A 521 -16.68 -67.08 -42.02
C GLU A 521 -16.85 -68.32 -41.14
N VAL A 522 -16.67 -68.19 -39.82
CA VAL A 522 -16.94 -69.27 -38.86
C VAL A 522 -18.42 -69.62 -38.87
N ARG A 523 -19.31 -68.63 -38.77
CA ARG A 523 -20.77 -68.87 -38.80
C ARG A 523 -21.21 -69.54 -40.09
N ASP A 524 -20.71 -69.09 -41.25
CA ASP A 524 -21.03 -69.70 -42.55
C ASP A 524 -20.54 -71.15 -42.64
N ALA A 525 -19.40 -71.47 -42.02
CA ALA A 525 -18.86 -72.82 -41.96
C ALA A 525 -19.65 -73.71 -40.97
N GLU A 526 -20.07 -73.16 -39.83
CA GLU A 526 -20.92 -73.82 -38.84
C GLU A 526 -22.30 -74.16 -39.43
N GLU A 527 -22.90 -73.23 -40.18
CA GLU A 527 -24.18 -73.46 -40.88
C GLU A 527 -24.07 -74.60 -41.89
N LYS A 528 -23.01 -74.60 -42.73
CA LYS A 528 -22.72 -75.69 -43.68
C LYS A 528 -22.46 -77.03 -42.99
N LEU A 529 -21.92 -77.02 -41.77
CA LEU A 529 -21.71 -78.22 -40.98
C LEU A 529 -23.04 -78.72 -40.38
N ALA A 530 -23.85 -77.83 -39.82
CA ALA A 530 -25.16 -78.14 -39.27
C ALA A 530 -26.09 -78.74 -40.35
N ASP A 531 -26.15 -78.11 -41.53
CA ASP A 531 -26.85 -78.65 -42.69
C ASP A 531 -26.41 -80.08 -43.03
N ARG A 532 -25.10 -80.36 -42.88
CA ARG A 532 -24.51 -81.67 -43.15
C ARG A 532 -24.78 -82.72 -42.09
N GLU A 533 -24.90 -82.32 -40.83
CA GLU A 533 -25.11 -83.24 -39.70
C GLU A 533 -26.59 -83.56 -39.49
N ASP A 534 -27.47 -82.57 -39.65
CA ASP A 534 -28.88 -82.72 -39.29
C ASP A 534 -29.74 -83.21 -40.47
N LEU A 535 -29.54 -82.71 -41.69
CA LEU A 535 -30.41 -83.06 -42.84
C LEU A 535 -30.01 -84.36 -43.54
N TYR A 536 -28.74 -84.73 -43.55
CA TYR A 536 -28.25 -85.84 -44.36
C TYR A 536 -28.61 -87.24 -43.84
N PRO A 537 -28.64 -87.52 -42.52
CA PRO A 537 -29.15 -88.80 -42.01
C PRO A 537 -30.61 -89.03 -42.43
N ALA A 538 -31.44 -87.99 -42.38
CA ALA A 538 -32.84 -88.03 -42.81
C ALA A 538 -32.97 -88.29 -44.33
N ARG A 539 -32.20 -87.58 -45.16
CA ARG A 539 -32.18 -87.78 -46.63
C ARG A 539 -31.70 -89.17 -47.02
N ARG A 540 -30.69 -89.71 -46.33
CA ARG A 540 -30.19 -91.07 -46.56
C ARG A 540 -31.26 -92.11 -46.24
N ALA A 541 -31.90 -92.01 -45.07
CA ALA A 541 -32.97 -92.93 -44.67
C ALA A 541 -34.17 -92.87 -45.63
N GLU A 542 -34.48 -91.68 -46.19
CA GLU A 542 -35.50 -91.54 -47.22
C GLU A 542 -35.13 -92.22 -48.55
N ALA A 543 -33.89 -92.03 -49.03
CA ALA A 543 -33.40 -92.66 -50.25
C ALA A 543 -33.38 -94.20 -50.15
N GLU A 544 -32.93 -94.74 -49.01
CA GLU A 544 -32.93 -96.19 -48.74
C GLU A 544 -34.36 -96.77 -48.79
N ARG A 545 -35.35 -96.08 -48.22
CA ARG A 545 -36.77 -96.49 -48.29
C ARG A 545 -37.30 -96.51 -49.74
N ARG A 546 -37.03 -95.46 -50.53
CA ARG A 546 -37.49 -95.38 -51.92
C ARG A 546 -36.96 -96.53 -52.78
N VAL A 547 -35.72 -96.95 -52.56
CA VAL A 547 -35.10 -98.08 -53.26
C VAL A 547 -35.73 -99.41 -52.86
N GLN A 548 -36.05 -99.59 -51.57
CA GLN A 548 -36.77 -100.78 -51.09
C GLN A 548 -38.16 -100.89 -51.73
N GLU A 549 -38.91 -99.78 -51.80
CA GLU A 549 -40.22 -99.73 -52.44
C GLU A 549 -40.15 -100.03 -53.94
N ALA A 550 -39.19 -99.42 -54.66
CA ALA A 550 -38.99 -99.65 -56.08
C ALA A 550 -38.59 -101.10 -56.40
N ARG A 551 -37.75 -101.70 -55.56
CA ARG A 551 -37.37 -103.13 -55.68
C ARG A 551 -38.56 -104.06 -55.47
N ALA A 552 -39.36 -103.83 -54.43
CA ALA A 552 -40.55 -104.64 -54.16
C ALA A 552 -41.56 -104.57 -55.31
N ALA A 553 -41.74 -103.39 -55.91
CA ALA A 553 -42.61 -103.21 -57.07
C ALA A 553 -42.08 -103.94 -58.33
N LEU A 554 -40.77 -103.89 -58.58
CA LEU A 554 -40.12 -104.62 -59.68
C LEU A 554 -40.31 -106.13 -59.51
N ASP A 555 -39.96 -106.67 -58.34
CA ASP A 555 -40.07 -108.10 -58.02
C ASP A 555 -41.51 -108.62 -58.21
N ALA A 556 -42.51 -107.80 -57.86
CA ALA A 556 -43.92 -108.15 -58.07
C ALA A 556 -44.29 -108.23 -59.56
N THR A 557 -43.84 -107.28 -60.39
CA THR A 557 -44.12 -107.28 -61.84
C THR A 557 -43.35 -108.37 -62.60
N GLU A 558 -42.12 -108.68 -62.21
CA GLU A 558 -41.33 -109.75 -62.85
C GLU A 558 -41.98 -111.12 -62.63
N ARG A 559 -42.54 -111.39 -61.44
CA ARG A 559 -43.29 -112.63 -61.17
C ARG A 559 -44.52 -112.80 -62.07
N VAL A 560 -45.22 -111.71 -62.40
CA VAL A 560 -46.37 -111.75 -63.32
C VAL A 560 -45.91 -112.08 -64.73
N ALA A 561 -44.83 -111.44 -65.21
CA ALA A 561 -44.25 -111.71 -66.52
C ALA A 561 -43.71 -113.15 -66.64
N GLU A 562 -43.05 -113.68 -65.60
CA GLU A 562 -42.58 -115.07 -65.58
C GLU A 562 -43.72 -116.09 -65.65
N ARG A 563 -44.84 -115.81 -64.97
CA ARG A 563 -46.04 -116.67 -65.02
C ARG A 563 -46.62 -116.74 -66.44
N LEU A 564 -46.78 -115.59 -67.10
CA LEU A 564 -47.32 -115.53 -68.46
C LEU A 564 -46.36 -116.16 -69.49
N ARG A 565 -45.04 -116.02 -69.31
CA ARG A 565 -44.04 -116.76 -70.11
C ARG A 565 -44.13 -118.27 -69.93
N ALA A 566 -44.41 -118.74 -68.71
CA ALA A 566 -44.60 -120.16 -68.45
C ALA A 566 -45.86 -120.68 -69.16
N ASP A 567 -46.96 -119.95 -69.12
CA ASP A 567 -48.21 -120.30 -69.79
C ASP A 567 -48.05 -120.39 -71.32
N GLU A 568 -47.31 -119.47 -71.94
CA GLU A 568 -47.01 -119.51 -73.38
C GLU A 568 -46.10 -120.70 -73.76
N ARG A 569 -45.08 -121.01 -72.95
CA ARG A 569 -44.22 -122.19 -73.18
C ARG A 569 -45.02 -123.49 -73.17
N VAL A 570 -46.03 -123.58 -72.30
CA VAL A 570 -46.95 -124.72 -72.26
C VAL A 570 -47.73 -124.80 -73.58
N VAL A 571 -48.27 -123.67 -74.08
CA VAL A 571 -48.97 -123.61 -75.37
C VAL A 571 -48.07 -123.97 -76.56
N ALA A 572 -46.82 -123.47 -76.58
CA ALA A 572 -45.85 -123.74 -77.64
C ALA A 572 -45.37 -125.20 -77.69
N ALA A 573 -45.40 -125.90 -76.55
CA ALA A 573 -45.08 -127.33 -76.44
C ALA A 573 -46.20 -128.25 -76.97
N GLY A 574 -47.28 -127.69 -77.54
CA GLY A 574 -48.40 -128.44 -78.11
C GLY A 574 -49.46 -128.87 -77.09
N GLN A 575 -49.32 -128.47 -75.82
CA GLN A 575 -50.34 -128.65 -74.78
C GLN A 575 -51.17 -127.36 -74.68
N LEU A 576 -52.43 -127.41 -75.07
CA LEU A 576 -53.28 -126.22 -75.07
C LEU A 576 -53.72 -125.86 -73.63
N THR A 577 -53.88 -124.57 -73.34
CA THR A 577 -54.51 -124.14 -72.07
C THR A 577 -55.92 -124.75 -71.95
N PRO A 578 -56.50 -124.91 -70.74
CA PRO A 578 -57.80 -125.54 -70.56
C PRO A 578 -58.92 -124.94 -71.43
N ARG A 579 -58.88 -123.62 -71.67
CA ARG A 579 -59.79 -122.92 -72.60
C ARG A 579 -59.52 -123.27 -74.06
N MET A 580 -58.26 -123.20 -74.50
CA MET A 580 -57.89 -123.54 -75.87
C MET A 580 -58.14 -125.03 -76.18
N GLN A 581 -57.91 -125.91 -75.21
CA GLN A 581 -58.20 -127.34 -75.28
C GLN A 581 -59.71 -127.57 -75.52
N ALA A 582 -60.57 -126.89 -74.75
CA ALA A 582 -62.02 -126.98 -74.93
C ALA A 582 -62.49 -126.50 -76.32
N ILE A 583 -61.88 -125.45 -76.88
CA ILE A 583 -62.15 -124.98 -78.25
C ILE A 583 -61.68 -126.02 -79.28
N GLN A 584 -60.49 -126.59 -79.10
CA GLN A 584 -59.94 -127.58 -80.03
C GLN A 584 -60.74 -128.89 -80.04
N ASP A 585 -61.22 -129.34 -78.87
CA ASP A 585 -62.08 -130.52 -78.77
C ASP A 585 -63.43 -130.32 -79.50
N ARG A 586 -64.03 -129.12 -79.37
CA ARG A 586 -65.24 -128.74 -80.14
C ARG A 586 -64.96 -128.75 -81.65
N LEU A 587 -63.82 -128.22 -82.06
CA LEU A 587 -63.40 -128.15 -83.46
C LEU A 587 -63.20 -129.55 -84.06
N GLY A 588 -62.63 -130.48 -83.28
CA GLY A 588 -62.51 -131.88 -83.65
C GLY A 588 -63.86 -132.54 -83.91
N LYS A 589 -64.86 -132.28 -83.06
CA LYS A 589 -66.22 -132.83 -83.23
C LYS A 589 -66.90 -132.31 -84.50
N VAL A 590 -66.90 -130.98 -84.71
CA VAL A 590 -67.50 -130.35 -85.89
C VAL A 590 -66.86 -130.85 -87.19
N ARG A 591 -65.54 -131.07 -87.19
CA ARG A 591 -64.81 -131.59 -88.35
C ARG A 591 -65.24 -133.01 -88.73
N VAL A 592 -65.44 -133.88 -87.73
CA VAL A 592 -65.94 -135.24 -87.96
C VAL A 592 -67.37 -135.21 -88.49
N ASP A 593 -68.23 -134.38 -87.90
CA ASP A 593 -69.63 -134.22 -88.32
C ASP A 593 -69.72 -133.68 -89.77
N ALA A 594 -68.85 -132.73 -90.15
CA ALA A 594 -68.76 -132.18 -91.49
C ALA A 594 -68.29 -133.23 -92.52
N GLU A 595 -67.34 -134.09 -92.17
CA GLU A 595 -66.89 -135.18 -93.05
C GLU A 595 -68.00 -136.21 -93.28
N PHE A 596 -68.79 -136.50 -92.24
CA PHE A 596 -69.94 -137.39 -92.33
C PHE A 596 -71.05 -136.81 -93.22
N ALA A 597 -71.39 -135.53 -93.02
CA ALA A 597 -72.35 -134.81 -93.86
C ALA A 597 -71.91 -134.76 -95.33
N ARG A 598 -70.61 -134.59 -95.60
CA ARG A 598 -70.03 -134.64 -96.96
C ARG A 598 -70.25 -135.98 -97.63
N LYS A 599 -70.01 -137.09 -96.93
CA LYS A 599 -70.26 -138.45 -97.46
C LYS A 599 -71.74 -138.68 -97.72
N GLU A 600 -72.61 -138.19 -96.84
CA GLU A 600 -74.06 -138.30 -97.02
C GLU A 600 -74.55 -137.46 -98.20
N ILE A 601 -73.99 -136.27 -98.46
CA ILE A 601 -74.27 -135.49 -99.67
C ILE A 601 -73.94 -136.31 -100.92
N ASN A 602 -72.75 -136.93 -101.00
CA ASN A 602 -72.38 -137.75 -102.16
C ASN A 602 -73.37 -138.92 -102.37
N ARG A 603 -73.85 -139.52 -101.28
CA ARG A 603 -74.84 -140.61 -101.33
C ARG A 603 -76.20 -140.10 -101.81
N VAL A 604 -76.69 -138.98 -101.27
CA VAL A 604 -77.96 -138.37 -101.66
C VAL A 604 -77.90 -137.86 -103.11
N GLU A 605 -76.76 -137.32 -103.54
CA GLU A 605 -76.52 -136.85 -104.90
C GLU A 605 -76.62 -137.99 -105.93
N TYR A 606 -76.07 -139.15 -105.61
CA TYR A 606 -76.25 -140.36 -106.42
C TYR A 606 -77.73 -140.79 -106.50
N LEU A 607 -78.44 -140.82 -105.37
CA LEU A 607 -79.85 -141.24 -105.31
C LEU A 607 -80.81 -140.29 -106.05
N VAL A 608 -80.49 -138.99 -106.09
CA VAL A 608 -81.23 -138.00 -106.90
C VAL A 608 -81.03 -138.27 -108.39
N SER A 609 -79.82 -138.68 -108.82
CA SER A 609 -79.53 -138.98 -110.23
C SER A 609 -80.26 -140.23 -110.77
N GLU A 610 -80.60 -141.19 -109.91
CA GLU A 610 -81.41 -142.36 -110.25
C GLU A 610 -82.93 -142.13 -110.14
N GLY A 611 -83.37 -140.94 -109.76
CA GLY A 611 -84.79 -140.59 -109.65
C GLY A 611 -85.50 -141.14 -108.40
N ALA A 612 -84.76 -141.69 -107.43
CA ALA A 612 -85.33 -142.28 -106.20
C ALA A 612 -85.65 -141.25 -105.10
N VAL A 613 -85.08 -140.03 -105.17
CA VAL A 613 -85.19 -139.00 -104.12
C VAL A 613 -85.32 -137.60 -104.76
N GLU A 614 -86.12 -136.71 -104.17
CA GLU A 614 -86.31 -135.31 -104.62
C GLU A 614 -85.08 -134.41 -104.38
N GLN A 615 -84.86 -133.45 -105.29
CA GLN A 615 -83.78 -132.44 -105.25
C GLN A 615 -83.69 -131.69 -103.90
N ARG A 616 -84.83 -131.40 -103.27
CA ARG A 616 -84.92 -130.66 -101.99
C ARG A 616 -84.11 -131.32 -100.86
N ARG A 617 -83.93 -132.64 -100.90
CA ARG A 617 -83.18 -133.38 -99.88
C ARG A 617 -81.67 -133.19 -100.01
N LEU A 618 -81.17 -133.03 -101.24
CA LEU A 618 -79.76 -132.69 -101.52
C LEU A 618 -79.45 -131.26 -101.06
N ASP A 619 -80.36 -130.32 -101.33
CA ASP A 619 -80.20 -128.93 -100.89
C ASP A 619 -80.20 -128.83 -99.36
N ALA A 620 -81.04 -129.60 -98.68
CA ALA A 620 -81.02 -129.69 -97.21
C ALA A 620 -79.71 -130.27 -96.66
N ALA A 621 -79.15 -131.29 -97.31
CA ALA A 621 -77.87 -131.88 -96.92
C ALA A 621 -76.69 -130.91 -97.16
N ARG A 622 -76.68 -130.19 -98.29
CA ARG A 622 -75.70 -129.14 -98.59
C ARG A 622 -75.76 -127.99 -97.58
N ALA A 623 -76.96 -127.53 -97.23
CA ALA A 623 -77.15 -126.50 -96.20
C ALA A 623 -76.64 -126.94 -94.82
N ALA A 624 -76.83 -128.21 -94.45
CA ALA A 624 -76.30 -128.75 -93.19
C ALA A 624 -74.75 -128.78 -93.16
N LEU A 625 -74.10 -129.12 -94.27
CA LEU A 625 -72.64 -129.06 -94.35
C LEU A 625 -72.11 -127.62 -94.28
N ASP A 626 -72.78 -126.68 -94.94
CA ASP A 626 -72.35 -125.28 -94.91
C ASP A 626 -72.52 -124.66 -93.50
N ALA A 627 -73.54 -125.05 -92.75
CA ALA A 627 -73.68 -124.67 -91.34
C ALA A 627 -72.51 -125.17 -90.48
N LEU A 628 -72.09 -126.43 -90.66
CA LEU A 628 -70.94 -127.00 -89.94
C LEU A 628 -69.61 -126.34 -90.32
N ARG A 629 -69.44 -125.96 -91.59
CA ARG A 629 -68.26 -125.19 -92.05
C ARG A 629 -68.18 -123.81 -91.39
N GLN A 630 -69.29 -123.11 -91.29
CA GLN A 630 -69.35 -121.81 -90.60
C GLN A 630 -68.98 -121.96 -89.11
N GLU A 631 -69.45 -123.02 -88.44
CA GLU A 631 -69.09 -123.28 -87.05
C GLU A 631 -67.60 -123.63 -86.89
N GLU A 632 -67.02 -124.40 -87.83
CA GLU A 632 -65.58 -124.70 -87.84
C GLU A 632 -64.73 -123.42 -87.98
N GLU A 633 -65.12 -122.52 -88.90
CA GLU A 633 -64.42 -121.24 -89.09
C GLU A 633 -64.54 -120.33 -87.86
N ALA A 634 -65.72 -120.27 -87.23
CA ALA A 634 -65.94 -119.53 -85.99
C ALA A 634 -65.02 -120.02 -84.86
N LEU A 635 -64.95 -121.34 -84.63
CA LEU A 635 -64.07 -121.92 -83.60
C LEU A 635 -62.59 -121.71 -83.91
N ARG A 636 -62.17 -121.77 -85.18
CA ARG A 636 -60.79 -121.44 -85.58
C ARG A 636 -60.45 -119.99 -85.27
N SER A 637 -61.38 -119.07 -85.50
CA SER A 637 -61.19 -117.65 -85.18
C SER A 637 -61.08 -117.41 -83.68
N GLU A 638 -61.89 -118.11 -82.87
CA GLU A 638 -61.89 -118.01 -81.41
C GLU A 638 -60.57 -118.53 -80.82
N LEU A 639 -60.06 -119.65 -81.33
CA LEU A 639 -58.77 -120.19 -80.92
C LEU A 639 -57.61 -119.23 -81.23
N ARG A 640 -57.62 -118.59 -82.41
CA ARG A 640 -56.61 -117.58 -82.78
C ARG A 640 -56.72 -116.33 -81.91
N ALA A 641 -57.93 -115.91 -81.54
CA ALA A 641 -58.14 -114.77 -80.66
C ALA A 641 -57.56 -115.02 -79.27
N GLU A 642 -57.79 -116.20 -78.68
CA GLU A 642 -57.25 -116.55 -77.36
C GLU A 642 -55.71 -116.67 -77.37
N GLN A 643 -55.12 -117.19 -78.46
CA GLN A 643 -53.65 -117.18 -78.65
C GLN A 643 -53.10 -115.76 -78.65
N LYS A 644 -53.72 -114.88 -79.44
CA LYS A 644 -53.29 -113.49 -79.57
C LYS A 644 -53.44 -112.73 -78.26
N GLN A 645 -54.50 -112.98 -77.49
CA GLN A 645 -54.72 -112.32 -76.21
C GLN A 645 -53.65 -112.69 -75.16
N LEU A 646 -53.21 -113.96 -75.13
CA LEU A 646 -52.12 -114.38 -74.24
C LEU A 646 -50.78 -113.71 -74.62
N GLU A 647 -50.51 -113.60 -75.92
CA GLU A 647 -49.31 -112.93 -76.45
C GLU A 647 -49.31 -111.43 -76.10
N GLU A 648 -50.43 -110.73 -76.30
CA GLU A 648 -50.60 -109.31 -75.92
C GLU A 648 -50.41 -109.11 -74.40
N GLN A 649 -51.02 -109.96 -73.55
CA GLN A 649 -50.86 -109.87 -72.09
C GLN A 649 -49.41 -110.06 -71.63
N ARG A 650 -48.66 -110.95 -72.28
CA ARG A 650 -47.24 -111.17 -71.99
C ARG A 650 -46.42 -109.94 -72.36
N GLU A 651 -46.61 -109.41 -73.58
CA GLU A 651 -45.86 -108.24 -74.05
C GLU A 651 -46.08 -107.02 -73.15
N ASP A 652 -47.32 -106.79 -72.70
CA ASP A 652 -47.65 -105.72 -71.76
C ASP A 652 -46.96 -105.92 -70.40
N ALA A 653 -47.02 -107.13 -69.85
CA ALA A 653 -46.36 -107.46 -68.58
C ALA A 653 -44.83 -107.31 -68.66
N GLU A 654 -44.21 -107.72 -69.78
CA GLU A 654 -42.78 -107.52 -70.01
C GLU A 654 -42.41 -106.05 -70.19
N ALA A 655 -43.23 -105.28 -70.90
CA ALA A 655 -43.03 -103.85 -71.06
C ALA A 655 -43.18 -103.10 -69.73
N GLU A 656 -44.09 -103.52 -68.85
CA GLU A 656 -44.21 -102.98 -67.49
C GLU A 656 -43.00 -103.35 -66.64
N ALA A 657 -42.55 -104.60 -66.66
CA ALA A 657 -41.34 -105.03 -65.94
C ALA A 657 -40.09 -104.25 -66.39
N ARG A 658 -39.91 -104.02 -67.70
CA ARG A 658 -38.84 -103.17 -68.24
C ARG A 658 -38.90 -101.73 -67.70
N ARG A 659 -40.09 -101.13 -67.65
CA ARG A 659 -40.30 -99.78 -67.09
C ARG A 659 -39.98 -99.72 -65.59
N ARG A 660 -40.43 -100.71 -64.81
CA ARG A 660 -40.13 -100.80 -63.37
C ARG A 660 -38.64 -100.99 -63.10
N ARG A 661 -37.95 -101.74 -63.96
CA ARG A 661 -36.50 -101.97 -63.85
C ARG A 661 -35.72 -100.67 -64.03
N ALA A 662 -36.04 -99.91 -65.07
CA ALA A 662 -35.43 -98.59 -65.29
C ALA A 662 -35.71 -97.62 -64.11
N ALA A 663 -36.93 -97.65 -63.54
CA ALA A 663 -37.26 -96.84 -62.38
C ALA A 663 -36.46 -97.24 -61.13
N TYR A 664 -36.29 -98.54 -60.89
CA TYR A 664 -35.43 -99.04 -59.81
C TYR A 664 -33.97 -98.61 -59.98
N GLU A 665 -33.40 -98.77 -61.18
CA GLU A 665 -32.03 -98.34 -61.49
C GLU A 665 -31.84 -96.83 -61.24
N ALA A 666 -32.79 -96.00 -61.66
CA ALA A 666 -32.75 -94.55 -61.38
C ALA A 666 -32.80 -94.23 -59.88
N THR A 667 -33.62 -94.94 -59.09
CA THR A 667 -33.64 -94.77 -57.63
C THR A 667 -32.34 -95.22 -56.96
N LEU A 668 -31.71 -96.27 -57.48
CA LEU A 668 -30.43 -96.78 -56.98
C LEU A 668 -29.29 -95.80 -57.26
N GLU A 669 -29.28 -95.18 -58.45
CA GLU A 669 -28.34 -94.11 -58.76
C GLU A 669 -28.52 -92.91 -57.84
N ALA A 670 -29.77 -92.47 -57.60
CA ALA A 670 -30.07 -91.39 -56.67
C ALA A 670 -29.60 -91.67 -55.24
N GLN A 671 -29.73 -92.92 -54.75
CA GLN A 671 -29.17 -93.33 -53.46
C GLN A 671 -27.64 -93.21 -53.45
N ARG A 672 -26.95 -93.67 -54.51
CA ARG A 672 -25.49 -93.58 -54.60
C ARG A 672 -24.98 -92.15 -54.55
N THR A 673 -25.68 -91.21 -55.20
CA THR A 673 -25.34 -89.78 -55.11
C THR A 673 -25.46 -89.28 -53.68
N VAL A 674 -26.58 -89.56 -53.01
CA VAL A 674 -26.78 -89.20 -51.59
C VAL A 674 -25.73 -89.84 -50.69
N GLU A 675 -25.45 -91.14 -50.85
CA GLU A 675 -24.41 -91.85 -50.10
C GLU A 675 -23.02 -91.23 -50.29
N SER A 676 -22.67 -90.86 -51.52
CA SER A 676 -21.40 -90.20 -51.82
C SER A 676 -21.25 -88.84 -51.15
N GLU A 677 -22.36 -88.13 -50.91
CA GLU A 677 -22.40 -86.86 -50.18
C GLU A 677 -22.39 -87.05 -48.66
N THR A 678 -22.99 -88.13 -48.16
CA THR A 678 -23.09 -88.47 -46.72
C THR A 678 -21.85 -89.16 -46.13
N ARG A 679 -20.77 -89.33 -46.90
CA ARG A 679 -19.56 -90.01 -46.41
C ARG A 679 -19.01 -89.32 -45.16
N PRO A 680 -18.64 -90.07 -44.11
CA PRO A 680 -18.11 -89.48 -42.87
C PRO A 680 -16.86 -88.62 -43.10
N GLU A 681 -16.06 -88.94 -44.12
CA GLU A 681 -14.90 -88.14 -44.55
C GLU A 681 -15.26 -86.70 -44.95
N LYS A 682 -16.44 -86.48 -45.56
CA LYS A 682 -16.88 -85.13 -45.97
C LYS A 682 -17.38 -84.31 -44.78
N ILE A 683 -18.05 -84.95 -43.83
CA ILE A 683 -18.48 -84.31 -42.56
C ILE A 683 -17.24 -83.96 -41.73
N GLU A 684 -16.29 -84.88 -41.61
CA GLU A 684 -15.03 -84.65 -40.89
C GLU A 684 -14.19 -83.54 -41.55
N ARG A 685 -14.18 -83.47 -42.89
CA ARG A 685 -13.57 -82.34 -43.61
C ARG A 685 -14.24 -81.01 -43.28
N ALA A 686 -15.58 -80.97 -43.22
CA ALA A 686 -16.33 -79.78 -42.83
C ALA A 686 -16.07 -79.39 -41.37
N ARG A 687 -15.98 -80.36 -40.44
CA ARG A 687 -15.59 -80.12 -39.04
C ARG A 687 -14.20 -79.50 -38.93
N ARG A 688 -13.23 -80.03 -39.67
CA ARG A 688 -11.86 -79.48 -39.72
C ARG A 688 -11.84 -78.07 -40.32
N GLU A 689 -12.70 -77.80 -41.30
CA GLU A 689 -12.84 -76.45 -41.87
C GLU A 689 -13.36 -75.46 -40.82
N VAL A 690 -14.42 -75.79 -40.07
CA VAL A 690 -14.90 -74.97 -38.94
C VAL A 690 -13.78 -74.73 -37.92
N GLN A 691 -13.09 -75.79 -37.49
CA GLN A 691 -11.99 -75.68 -36.53
C GLN A 691 -10.86 -74.77 -37.04
N SER A 692 -10.50 -74.87 -38.33
CA SER A 692 -9.51 -73.99 -38.94
C SER A 692 -9.96 -72.53 -38.97
N ARG A 693 -11.23 -72.26 -39.29
CA ARG A 693 -11.80 -70.90 -39.29
C ARG A 693 -11.87 -70.32 -37.88
N GLU A 694 -12.22 -71.14 -36.88
CA GLU A 694 -12.19 -70.73 -35.48
C GLU A 694 -10.77 -70.35 -35.02
N GLN A 695 -9.76 -71.10 -35.42
CA GLN A 695 -8.36 -70.77 -35.14
C GLN A 695 -7.96 -69.43 -35.79
N SER A 696 -8.34 -69.18 -37.04
CA SER A 696 -8.13 -67.89 -37.71
C SER A 696 -8.84 -66.74 -36.99
N ARG A 697 -10.09 -66.92 -36.54
CA ARG A 697 -10.83 -65.92 -35.74
C ARG A 697 -10.13 -65.64 -34.41
N ARG A 698 -9.62 -66.67 -33.73
CA ARG A 698 -8.84 -66.51 -32.48
C ARG A 698 -7.55 -65.74 -32.75
N ALA A 699 -6.83 -66.05 -33.82
CA ALA A 699 -5.63 -65.31 -34.22
C ALA A 699 -5.94 -63.82 -34.51
N ALA A 700 -7.00 -63.53 -35.27
CA ALA A 700 -7.45 -62.16 -35.51
C ALA A 700 -7.85 -61.42 -34.21
N THR A 701 -8.49 -62.13 -33.27
CA THR A 701 -8.86 -61.56 -31.96
C THR A 701 -7.63 -61.22 -31.11
N LEU A 702 -6.57 -62.04 -31.17
CA LEU A 702 -5.31 -61.75 -30.47
C LEU A 702 -4.59 -60.53 -31.07
N LEU A 703 -4.75 -60.27 -32.36
CA LEU A 703 -4.17 -59.10 -33.03
C LEU A 703 -4.82 -57.77 -32.60
N ARG A 704 -5.99 -57.77 -31.93
CA ARG A 704 -6.63 -56.56 -31.35
C ARG A 704 -5.70 -55.75 -30.45
N GLY A 705 -4.64 -56.36 -29.91
CA GLY A 705 -3.63 -55.67 -29.11
C GLY A 705 -2.80 -54.63 -29.88
N ALA A 706 -2.76 -54.64 -31.21
CA ALA A 706 -1.95 -53.65 -31.96
C ALA A 706 -2.51 -52.21 -31.90
N ALA A 707 -3.83 -52.02 -31.73
CA ALA A 707 -4.37 -50.70 -31.38
C ALA A 707 -3.87 -50.22 -30.00
N ASP A 708 -3.74 -51.14 -29.03
CA ASP A 708 -3.15 -50.82 -27.73
C ASP A 708 -1.65 -50.52 -27.83
N VAL A 709 -0.90 -51.21 -28.71
CA VAL A 709 0.49 -50.88 -29.04
C VAL A 709 0.60 -49.44 -29.56
N LYS A 710 -0.28 -49.04 -30.50
CA LYS A 710 -0.31 -47.65 -31.00
C LYS A 710 -0.70 -46.65 -29.92
N ARG A 711 -1.58 -47.02 -28.98
CA ARG A 711 -1.92 -46.19 -27.82
C ARG A 711 -0.72 -46.03 -26.86
N ILE A 712 0.06 -47.09 -26.64
CA ILE A 712 1.29 -47.05 -25.85
C ILE A 712 2.34 -46.19 -26.56
N GLU A 713 2.53 -46.35 -27.87
CA GLU A 713 3.42 -45.52 -28.69
C GLU A 713 3.05 -44.03 -28.57
N GLY A 714 1.76 -43.69 -28.69
CA GLY A 714 1.27 -42.33 -28.49
C GLY A 714 1.56 -41.80 -27.08
N ARG A 715 1.45 -42.64 -26.04
CA ARG A 715 1.84 -42.27 -24.66
C ARG A 715 3.34 -42.02 -24.54
N VAL A 716 4.18 -42.82 -25.18
CA VAL A 716 5.64 -42.61 -25.20
C VAL A 716 5.97 -41.27 -25.86
N LYS A 717 5.40 -40.98 -27.05
CA LYS A 717 5.58 -39.69 -27.73
C LYS A 717 5.10 -38.51 -26.89
N ALA A 718 3.99 -38.66 -26.17
CA ALA A 718 3.53 -37.65 -25.23
C ALA A 718 4.49 -37.45 -24.04
N MET A 719 5.16 -38.52 -23.56
CA MET A 719 6.19 -38.38 -22.54
C MET A 719 7.45 -37.67 -23.09
N ASP A 720 7.87 -37.98 -24.31
CA ASP A 720 9.00 -37.31 -24.97
C ASP A 720 8.72 -35.82 -25.12
N ALA A 721 7.52 -35.45 -25.56
CA ALA A 721 7.08 -34.06 -25.63
C ALA A 721 7.07 -33.38 -24.24
N ARG A 722 6.61 -34.08 -23.19
CA ARG A 722 6.67 -33.55 -21.81
C ARG A 722 8.11 -33.35 -21.32
N ARG A 723 9.01 -34.27 -21.65
CA ARG A 723 10.43 -34.18 -21.30
C ARG A 723 11.09 -32.98 -21.99
N ALA A 724 10.90 -32.84 -23.31
CA ALA A 724 11.39 -31.70 -24.07
C ALA A 724 10.81 -30.38 -23.57
N ALA A 725 9.52 -30.33 -23.21
CA ALA A 725 8.91 -29.13 -22.63
C ALA A 725 9.50 -28.77 -21.26
N ALA A 726 9.78 -29.75 -20.41
CA ALA A 726 10.43 -29.53 -19.12
C ALA A 726 11.88 -29.02 -19.28
N GLU A 727 12.62 -29.57 -20.25
CA GLU A 727 13.97 -29.10 -20.60
C GLU A 727 13.94 -27.68 -21.17
N LEU A 728 12.98 -27.37 -22.05
CA LEU A 728 12.77 -26.02 -22.57
C LEU A 728 12.44 -25.02 -21.45
N ALA A 729 11.59 -25.41 -20.50
CA ALA A 729 11.27 -24.59 -19.33
C ALA A 729 12.51 -24.32 -18.47
N ARG A 730 13.35 -25.34 -18.24
CA ARG A 730 14.63 -25.19 -17.54
C ARG A 730 15.60 -24.27 -18.30
N LEU A 731 15.69 -24.36 -19.62
CA LEU A 731 16.53 -23.47 -20.43
C LEU A 731 16.02 -22.03 -20.41
N ASN A 732 14.70 -21.83 -20.54
CA ASN A 732 14.09 -20.50 -20.42
C ASN A 732 14.32 -19.89 -19.04
N GLU A 733 14.29 -20.70 -17.98
CA GLU A 733 14.67 -20.27 -16.65
C GLU A 733 16.12 -19.81 -16.59
N LYS A 734 17.06 -20.59 -17.15
CA LYS A 734 18.48 -20.21 -17.24
C LYS A 734 18.69 -18.91 -18.03
N ILE A 735 17.99 -18.73 -19.15
CA ILE A 735 18.05 -17.49 -19.95
C ILE A 735 17.49 -16.31 -19.14
N ARG A 736 16.41 -16.50 -18.39
CA ARG A 736 15.86 -15.47 -17.50
C ARG A 736 16.85 -15.11 -16.40
N GLN A 737 17.52 -16.10 -15.83
CA GLN A 737 18.54 -15.95 -14.80
C GLN A 737 19.86 -15.36 -15.33
N ALA A 738 20.08 -15.38 -16.64
CA ALA A 738 21.20 -14.70 -17.28
C ALA A 738 21.08 -13.17 -17.22
N ARG A 739 19.88 -12.62 -16.99
CA ARG A 739 19.71 -11.19 -16.66
C ARG A 739 20.06 -10.95 -15.20
N ILE A 740 21.00 -10.05 -14.98
CA ILE A 740 21.50 -9.72 -13.64
C ILE A 740 20.71 -8.52 -13.12
N TYR A 741 20.07 -8.70 -11.96
CA TYR A 741 19.25 -7.68 -11.32
C TYR A 741 19.90 -7.20 -10.02
N ALA A 742 19.69 -5.93 -9.70
CA ALA A 742 20.07 -5.38 -8.40
C ALA A 742 19.20 -5.98 -7.28
N PRO A 743 19.79 -6.68 -6.28
CA PRO A 743 19.03 -7.28 -5.17
C PRO A 743 18.39 -6.25 -4.24
N ALA A 744 18.93 -5.03 -4.19
CA ALA A 744 18.45 -3.91 -3.39
C ALA A 744 18.93 -2.58 -3.98
N THR A 745 18.32 -1.48 -3.54
CA THR A 745 18.70 -0.13 -3.97
C THR A 745 20.04 0.25 -3.32
N GLY A 746 21.03 0.67 -4.12
CA GLY A 746 22.36 0.97 -3.62
C GLY A 746 23.27 1.65 -4.65
N ILE A 747 24.48 2.00 -4.24
CA ILE A 747 25.51 2.56 -5.12
C ILE A 747 26.47 1.45 -5.55
N LEU A 748 26.82 1.41 -6.84
CA LEU A 748 27.80 0.45 -7.35
C LEU A 748 29.22 0.86 -6.95
N SER A 749 29.86 0.07 -6.09
CA SER A 749 31.12 0.43 -5.42
C SER A 749 32.36 -0.29 -5.99
N THR A 750 32.19 -1.04 -7.08
CA THR A 750 33.26 -1.86 -7.65
C THR A 750 34.11 -1.01 -8.59
N PRO A 751 35.43 -0.89 -8.36
CA PRO A 751 36.30 -0.14 -9.23
C PRO A 751 36.31 -0.69 -10.65
N ARG A 752 36.21 0.21 -11.63
CA ARG A 752 36.31 -0.12 -13.07
C ARG A 752 35.48 -1.34 -13.47
N VAL A 753 34.21 -1.33 -13.11
CA VAL A 753 33.30 -2.45 -13.33
C VAL A 753 33.20 -2.82 -14.82
N GLU A 754 33.47 -1.87 -15.72
CA GLU A 754 33.44 -2.05 -17.17
C GLU A 754 34.52 -3.01 -17.67
N GLU A 755 35.68 -3.09 -17.01
CA GLU A 755 36.76 -4.03 -17.33
C GLU A 755 36.36 -5.49 -17.04
N ARG A 756 35.25 -5.71 -16.33
CA ARG A 756 34.72 -7.05 -16.02
C ARG A 756 33.88 -7.65 -17.13
N ILE A 757 33.49 -6.86 -18.14
CA ILE A 757 32.78 -7.32 -19.33
C ILE A 757 33.69 -8.28 -20.12
N GLY A 758 33.13 -9.36 -20.66
CA GLY A 758 33.88 -10.40 -21.38
C GLY A 758 34.52 -11.48 -20.48
N ARG A 759 34.51 -11.31 -19.15
CA ARG A 759 34.97 -12.34 -18.21
C ARG A 759 33.88 -13.39 -17.96
N ARG A 760 34.28 -14.65 -17.78
CA ARG A 760 33.41 -15.75 -17.35
C ARG A 760 33.27 -15.79 -15.83
N TYR A 761 32.03 -15.90 -15.35
CA TYR A 761 31.68 -16.03 -13.93
C TYR A 761 30.98 -17.36 -13.65
N GLN A 762 31.23 -17.95 -12.48
CA GLN A 762 30.48 -19.10 -11.98
C GLN A 762 29.26 -18.68 -11.16
N GLU A 763 28.32 -19.61 -10.96
CA GLU A 763 27.17 -19.38 -10.07
C GLU A 763 27.65 -19.03 -8.65
N GLY A 764 27.14 -17.92 -8.10
CA GLY A 764 27.53 -17.44 -6.77
C GLY A 764 28.83 -16.61 -6.72
N GLU A 765 29.58 -16.49 -7.80
CA GLU A 765 30.76 -15.61 -7.88
C GLU A 765 30.35 -14.13 -7.87
N ALA A 766 31.08 -13.27 -7.16
CA ALA A 766 30.73 -11.85 -7.07
C ALA A 766 31.16 -11.08 -8.33
N ILE A 767 30.19 -10.56 -9.10
CA ILE A 767 30.43 -9.71 -10.27
C ILE A 767 30.75 -8.30 -9.85
N CYS A 768 29.90 -7.72 -9.00
CA CYS A 768 30.07 -6.39 -8.45
C CYS A 768 29.45 -6.29 -7.06
N TRP A 769 29.73 -5.20 -6.38
CA TRP A 769 29.27 -4.89 -5.04
C TRP A 769 28.37 -3.67 -5.07
N LEU A 770 27.21 -3.78 -4.43
CA LEU A 770 26.30 -2.69 -4.16
C LEU A 770 26.42 -2.31 -2.69
N ASP A 771 26.78 -1.07 -2.43
CA ASP A 771 26.75 -0.49 -1.10
C ASP A 771 25.35 0.06 -0.85
N LEU A 772 24.64 -0.53 0.12
CA LEU A 772 23.29 -0.08 0.51
C LEU A 772 23.41 1.28 1.20
N VAL A 773 22.74 2.28 0.63
CA VAL A 773 22.78 3.68 1.08
C VAL A 773 21.50 4.16 1.73
N ASP A 774 20.50 3.29 1.90
CA ASP A 774 19.26 3.58 2.63
C ASP A 774 19.53 3.81 4.13
N ARG A 775 20.45 3.02 4.69
CA ARG A 775 21.03 3.22 6.02
C ARG A 775 22.55 3.17 5.93
N LEU A 776 23.22 4.12 6.57
CA LEU A 776 24.67 4.15 6.71
C LEU A 776 25.06 3.85 8.15
N ALA A 777 26.24 3.26 8.33
CA ALA A 777 26.84 3.05 9.63
C ALA A 777 27.88 4.15 9.85
N ALA A 778 27.70 4.99 10.85
CA ALA A 778 28.71 5.94 11.25
C ALA A 778 29.68 5.27 12.22
N ARG A 779 30.93 5.09 11.79
CA ARG A 779 32.03 4.61 12.62
C ARG A 779 32.58 5.78 13.41
N LEU A 780 32.55 5.70 14.73
CA LEU A 780 32.96 6.76 15.65
C LEU A 780 34.16 6.29 16.45
N MET A 781 35.21 7.11 16.50
CA MET A 781 36.38 6.81 17.32
C MET A 781 36.27 7.57 18.63
N VAL A 782 35.87 6.87 19.69
CA VAL A 782 35.72 7.43 21.04
C VAL A 782 36.99 7.17 21.84
N ASP A 783 37.63 8.21 22.37
CA ASP A 783 38.81 8.09 23.23
C ASP A 783 38.53 7.13 24.40
N GLU A 784 39.50 6.26 24.75
CA GLU A 784 39.40 5.34 25.89
C GLU A 784 38.96 6.06 27.16
N LYS A 785 39.42 7.29 27.37
CA LYS A 785 39.04 8.09 28.53
C LYS A 785 37.56 8.41 28.53
N GLU A 786 36.83 8.39 27.42
CA GLU A 786 35.44 8.81 27.32
C GLU A 786 34.45 7.63 27.24
N ILE A 787 34.94 6.42 26.91
CA ILE A 787 34.10 5.25 26.59
C ILE A 787 33.12 4.83 27.69
N GLY A 788 33.51 4.96 28.96
CA GLY A 788 32.66 4.54 30.09
C GLY A 788 31.33 5.29 30.24
N ALA A 789 31.12 6.38 29.50
CA ALA A 789 29.82 7.09 29.45
C ALA A 789 28.93 6.64 28.28
N VAL A 790 29.50 5.95 27.29
CA VAL A 790 28.82 5.57 26.04
C VAL A 790 28.15 4.20 26.21
N GLN A 791 26.87 4.11 25.84
CA GLN A 791 26.08 2.88 25.90
C GLN A 791 25.24 2.73 24.63
N THR A 792 24.90 1.48 24.30
CA THR A 792 23.97 1.16 23.21
C THR A 792 22.60 1.81 23.44
N GLY A 793 21.97 2.30 22.38
CA GLY A 793 20.67 2.99 22.43
C GLY A 793 20.75 4.51 22.66
N GLN A 794 21.94 5.06 22.94
CA GLN A 794 22.11 6.51 23.07
C GLN A 794 21.93 7.23 21.73
N ARG A 795 21.35 8.43 21.78
CA ARG A 795 21.17 9.29 20.60
C ARG A 795 22.48 9.96 20.22
N VAL A 796 22.73 10.09 18.92
CA VAL A 796 23.94 10.68 18.37
C VAL A 796 23.57 11.73 17.34
N ARG A 797 24.16 12.91 17.46
CA ARG A 797 24.05 13.98 16.47
C ARG A 797 25.35 14.07 15.67
N LEU A 798 25.25 13.88 14.37
CA LEU A 798 26.37 13.87 13.43
C LEU A 798 26.34 15.13 12.56
N ARG A 799 27.53 15.65 12.26
CA ARG A 799 27.75 16.74 11.31
C ARG A 799 28.85 16.31 10.35
N ILE A 800 28.48 16.16 9.08
CA ILE A 800 29.35 15.68 8.01
C ILE A 800 30.06 16.87 7.37
N GLY A 801 31.36 16.76 7.13
CA GLY A 801 32.18 17.87 6.61
C GLY A 801 31.68 18.40 5.26
N ALA A 802 31.24 17.50 4.37
CA ALA A 802 30.68 17.87 3.07
C ALA A 802 29.32 18.59 3.15
N TYR A 803 28.58 18.46 4.26
CA TYR A 803 27.25 19.02 4.45
C TYR A 803 27.17 19.76 5.80
N SER A 804 27.96 20.83 5.92
CA SER A 804 28.08 21.60 7.15
C SER A 804 26.76 22.21 7.62
N GLU A 805 25.80 22.50 6.76
CA GLU A 805 24.55 23.19 7.13
C GLU A 805 23.50 22.29 7.81
N ARG A 806 23.69 20.97 7.81
CA ARG A 806 22.70 19.99 8.28
C ARG A 806 23.24 19.13 9.42
N TRP A 807 22.33 18.74 10.33
CA TRP A 807 22.59 17.74 11.35
C TRP A 807 21.88 16.44 10.98
N TYR A 808 22.52 15.31 11.24
CA TYR A 808 21.94 13.99 11.06
C TYR A 808 21.83 13.31 12.42
N GLU A 809 20.72 12.64 12.66
CA GLU A 809 20.48 11.91 13.91
C GLU A 809 20.67 10.41 13.69
N GLY A 810 21.34 9.77 14.64
CA GLY A 810 21.56 8.33 14.67
C GLY A 810 21.46 7.77 16.08
N ILE A 811 21.51 6.45 16.20
CA ILE A 811 21.46 5.73 17.48
C ILE A 811 22.69 4.83 17.58
N VAL A 812 23.32 4.78 18.76
CA VAL A 812 24.41 3.85 19.06
C VAL A 812 23.89 2.42 18.99
N GLU A 813 24.38 1.66 18.02
CA GLU A 813 23.99 0.26 17.79
C GLU A 813 24.91 -0.68 18.56
N ALA A 814 26.22 -0.44 18.49
CA ALA A 814 27.23 -1.28 19.13
C ALA A 814 28.45 -0.46 19.56
N VAL A 815 29.08 -0.91 20.64
CA VAL A 815 30.38 -0.42 21.11
C VAL A 815 31.35 -1.59 21.01
N ALA A 816 32.48 -1.41 20.33
CA ALA A 816 33.48 -2.46 20.19
C ALA A 816 34.05 -2.84 21.57
N PRO A 817 34.29 -4.13 21.85
CA PRO A 817 34.82 -4.56 23.15
C PRO A 817 36.32 -4.29 23.32
N ARG A 818 37.04 -3.97 22.23
CA ARG A 818 38.50 -3.79 22.21
C ARG A 818 38.87 -2.40 21.69
N ALA A 819 39.87 -1.80 22.32
CA ALA A 819 40.47 -0.54 21.86
C ALA A 819 41.42 -0.76 20.68
N GLU A 820 41.44 0.19 19.75
CA GLU A 820 42.38 0.27 18.63
C GLU A 820 43.20 1.57 18.73
N PRO A 821 44.48 1.55 18.32
CA PRO A 821 45.29 2.75 18.25
C PRO A 821 44.76 3.68 17.15
N TYR A 822 44.31 4.87 17.53
CA TYR A 822 43.83 5.92 16.63
C TYR A 822 44.51 7.26 16.97
N GLN A 823 45.24 7.83 16.01
CA GLN A 823 46.01 9.08 16.18
C GLN A 823 46.93 9.10 17.43
N GLY A 824 47.59 7.97 17.71
CA GLY A 824 48.53 7.86 18.84
C GLY A 824 47.87 7.71 20.23
N ARG A 825 46.55 7.52 20.29
CA ARG A 825 45.80 7.21 21.52
C ARG A 825 44.97 5.94 21.34
N GLN A 826 44.61 5.29 22.44
CA GLN A 826 43.65 4.20 22.41
C GLN A 826 42.24 4.76 22.24
N ALA A 827 41.50 4.24 21.27
CA ALA A 827 40.12 4.60 21.01
C ALA A 827 39.26 3.35 20.80
N TYR A 828 38.00 3.43 21.21
CA TYR A 828 37.00 2.41 20.97
C TYR A 828 36.14 2.80 19.79
N GLU A 829 35.95 1.85 18.88
CA GLU A 829 35.02 2.00 17.78
C GLU A 829 33.57 1.90 18.31
N VAL A 830 32.77 2.92 18.01
CA VAL A 830 31.33 2.94 18.28
C VAL A 830 30.60 3.01 16.93
N ARG A 831 29.70 2.07 16.68
CA ARG A 831 28.88 2.07 15.47
C ARG A 831 27.53 2.69 15.74
N VAL A 832 27.15 3.63 14.88
CA VAL A 832 25.87 4.33 14.94
C VAL A 832 25.09 4.11 13.66
N SER A 833 23.83 3.72 13.79
CA SER A 833 22.92 3.59 12.65
C SER A 833 22.38 4.97 12.25
N LEU A 834 22.55 5.32 10.97
CA LEU A 834 22.14 6.59 10.38
C LEU A 834 21.16 6.35 9.23
N SER A 835 19.99 6.97 9.28
CA SER A 835 19.02 6.90 8.16
C SER A 835 19.41 7.90 7.08
N ASN A 836 19.41 7.48 5.81
CA ASN A 836 19.75 8.34 4.67
C ASN A 836 18.59 8.34 3.63
N PRO A 837 17.41 8.89 3.98
CA PRO A 837 16.22 8.82 3.14
C PRO A 837 16.34 9.65 1.85
N THR A 838 17.20 10.67 1.81
CA THR A 838 17.42 11.50 0.62
C THR A 838 18.48 10.93 -0.32
N GLY A 839 19.30 9.98 0.14
CA GLY A 839 20.39 9.41 -0.66
C GLY A 839 21.60 10.31 -0.83
N ASP A 840 21.63 11.49 -0.19
CA ASP A 840 22.71 12.47 -0.34
C ASP A 840 24.02 12.01 0.33
N LEU A 841 23.92 11.20 1.39
CA LEU A 841 25.09 10.75 2.14
C LEU A 841 25.78 9.58 1.44
N ARG A 842 27.10 9.69 1.27
CA ARG A 842 27.96 8.67 0.66
C ARG A 842 28.86 8.01 1.71
N PRO A 843 29.16 6.71 1.59
CA PRO A 843 30.23 6.08 2.35
C PRO A 843 31.57 6.78 2.13
N GLY A 844 32.43 6.80 3.15
CA GLY A 844 33.73 7.47 3.16
C GLY A 844 33.71 8.94 3.61
N LEU A 845 32.53 9.56 3.73
CA LEU A 845 32.43 10.94 4.22
C LEU A 845 32.85 11.02 5.70
N THR A 846 33.66 12.03 6.03
CA THR A 846 34.13 12.27 7.39
C THR A 846 33.37 13.41 8.05
N GLY A 847 33.36 13.42 9.38
CA GLY A 847 32.67 14.44 10.16
C GLY A 847 32.98 14.35 11.65
N PHE A 848 32.16 15.04 12.44
CA PHE A 848 32.16 14.94 13.90
C PHE A 848 30.78 14.55 14.39
N ALA A 849 30.73 13.74 15.44
CA ALA A 849 29.49 13.45 16.12
C ALA A 849 29.56 13.75 17.61
N LYS A 850 28.39 13.94 18.19
CA LYS A 850 28.17 14.11 19.61
C LYS A 850 27.20 13.04 20.10
N ILE A 851 27.68 12.16 20.96
CA ILE A 851 26.88 11.11 21.61
C ILE A 851 26.25 11.70 22.87
N SER A 852 24.92 11.66 22.97
CA SER A 852 24.16 12.09 24.14
C SER A 852 24.17 11.01 25.22
N CYS A 853 25.02 11.18 26.23
CA CYS A 853 25.26 10.24 27.32
C CYS A 853 24.33 10.43 28.54
N GLY A 854 23.14 11.01 28.31
CA GLY A 854 22.13 11.29 29.33
C GLY A 854 22.35 12.57 30.15
N GLU A 855 21.35 12.92 30.93
CA GLU A 855 21.42 14.04 31.87
C GLU A 855 22.26 13.68 33.08
N ARG A 856 23.26 14.50 33.39
CA ARG A 856 24.13 14.38 34.56
C ARG A 856 24.06 15.65 35.39
N PRO A 857 24.27 15.57 36.72
CA PRO A 857 24.44 16.76 37.54
C PRO A 857 25.56 17.65 36.99
N LEU A 858 25.35 18.97 37.01
CA LEU A 858 26.27 19.94 36.41
C LEU A 858 27.70 19.80 36.98
N ARG A 859 27.83 19.48 38.27
CA ARG A 859 29.13 19.18 38.91
C ARG A 859 29.89 18.04 38.22
N ASP A 860 29.18 16.99 37.80
CA ASP A 860 29.77 15.79 37.23
C ASP A 860 30.18 16.04 35.77
N VAL A 861 29.54 17.00 35.10
CA VAL A 861 29.92 17.46 33.75
C VAL A 861 31.11 18.42 33.80
N LEU A 862 31.07 19.44 34.68
CA LEU A 862 32.12 20.46 34.82
C LEU A 862 33.44 19.90 35.37
N PHE A 863 33.37 19.13 36.45
CA PHE A 863 34.56 18.60 37.12
C PHE A 863 34.94 17.20 36.64
N ARG A 864 34.31 16.66 35.58
CA ARG A 864 34.57 15.29 35.09
C ARG A 864 36.03 15.00 34.80
N ARG A 865 36.68 15.89 34.05
CA ARG A 865 38.08 15.72 33.62
C ARG A 865 39.02 15.81 34.81
N LEU A 866 38.74 16.75 35.72
CA LEU A 866 39.53 16.95 36.93
C LEU A 866 39.36 15.78 37.92
N SER A 867 38.12 15.31 38.13
CA SER A 867 37.84 14.18 39.03
C SER A 867 38.42 12.87 38.50
N ARG A 868 38.39 12.65 37.17
CA ARG A 868 39.10 11.52 36.56
C ARG A 868 40.58 11.63 36.74
N TRP A 869 41.19 12.76 36.37
CA TRP A 869 42.62 12.98 36.56
C TRP A 869 43.03 12.71 38.03
N PHE A 870 42.26 13.22 39.00
CA PHE A 870 42.51 12.94 40.42
C PHE A 870 42.34 11.44 40.78
N ARG A 871 41.34 10.75 40.22
CA ARG A 871 41.10 9.33 40.53
C ARG A 871 42.05 8.35 39.85
N THR A 872 42.64 8.70 38.70
CA THR A 872 43.55 7.80 37.97
C THR A 872 45.01 8.23 38.01
N GLU A 873 45.32 9.52 37.82
CA GLU A 873 46.71 10.01 37.77
C GLU A 873 47.25 10.36 39.16
N VAL A 874 46.46 11.00 40.02
CA VAL A 874 46.91 11.24 41.41
C VAL A 874 46.91 9.93 42.20
N TRP A 875 45.97 9.02 41.93
CA TRP A 875 45.99 7.69 42.54
C TRP A 875 47.21 6.85 42.14
N SER A 876 47.73 6.97 40.91
CA SER A 876 48.92 6.22 40.50
C SER A 876 50.22 6.73 41.14
N TRP A 877 50.18 7.90 41.79
CA TRP A 877 51.30 8.46 42.54
C TRP A 877 51.35 7.96 44.00
N PHE A 878 50.24 7.39 44.48
CA PHE A 878 50.13 6.72 45.77
C PHE A 878 50.17 5.21 45.57
#